data_AF-A0A9P8TUY3-F1
#
_entry.id   AF-A0A9P8TUY3-F1
#
_cell.length_a   1.000
_cell.length_b   1.000
_cell.length_c   1.000
_cell.angle_alpha   90.00
_cell.angle_beta   90.00
_cell.angle_gamma   90.00
#
_symmetry.space_group_name_H-M   'P 1'
#
loop_
_entity.id
_entity.type
_entity.pdbx_description
1 polymer ?
#
loop_
_entity_poly.entity_id
_entity_poly.type
_entity_poly.pdbx_seq_one_letter_code
_entity_poly.pdbx_strand_id
1 'polypeptide(L)'
;MLNPEEDLLRPGASSRFAQEHLPGTPGHDALAAMMQRAFEGAADGEGLPPRLCLHCHHGVDAAAAEAAVEQTFDVDSMCAFPLSLAVARQGIQWNATWKATLNITDNIHLSLEVPQPRGQTSGRRSAKQPLHFIPNYCFGQMIGMADTYIWVFFPALYKGDLADRADPIGRTCLPARQYEHWFDHVVLPAIRESVVSQNTLQHLPRSYAAAHADARAPIEGRLHKGDANIPLSRVMSHMLRPQELGGVWGGILDRARRYPEYHGICLLMGLKNAKLKFMSGTLSQTLAAWSAEWEHAVDERYIDDDATYIDIGRQLTPRPGSTLKDSVLLWRKCCLDNIWRSRQAWSRANNANASSRGKPHLLKAEYHFVSFRDATNLTIAASQDSAEFQQGLVYSQFYNLIKVPFDSAKTFPFQSRGLESLALDPAYLRDQNNTTKGLHAHMATLVKGYRLCKARVDANVPPPAADGRGVRDGHAFCFGVRAEDRVSVSLLRRIAQALPPVITSTRPPYFAIPSASMAGFLRASINRQCFLFERVRSVAPIKFSLAETTVMVLALRGLRFSYSSSLIAIEPILWRDRWTPKRRGRYAGDRARARGRGEGEGEGEGEGEGEGDAPLEREGLGMHRASQDHGFGWWLPGKFDWTACRFFDKVTDRLMAGNAVLRLDYRRQWKAMRDVRNVHYRMWQARGWLQRHNVPGNAAARSAWLEYLHSAVVEAFDRDVWREVHKSLKWRAGPTINDAARLAYPESRPPIYSHDTMAGLFSDHGLRVERTRPHYTTGNRMRSLCVRTLFEELFSPLSRHGSVDTRSGWESRPFRIAVRLSLEMISSGLGEEAAKAWYENLFSLVIATHWVLPWPSRTALVSSTKECGHRGMRRQHMWVSIIYRPDDCDLGSMTTTGRAPEFWMDDRRNELSVTQELAKAMGLEAEPRPDATLPSRAILRRMKTGVQLNKIEFGRAVAPLECGLVYPVVELGTPPQLRLVSLIRDKTSAELDALFTQVIHLTI
;
A
#
# COMPACT_ATOMS: atom_id res chain seq x y z
N MET A 1 -3.62 -22.71 -16.05
CA MET A 1 -4.25 -23.02 -14.74
C MET A 1 -3.18 -23.12 -13.66
N LEU A 2 -3.46 -23.67 -12.46
CA LEU A 2 -2.48 -23.91 -11.38
C LEU A 2 -1.22 -24.63 -11.86
N ASN A 3 -1.37 -25.52 -12.86
CA ASN A 3 -0.28 -26.10 -13.62
C ASN A 3 0.68 -25.01 -14.13
N PRO A 4 1.96 -25.00 -13.68
CA PRO A 4 2.95 -24.05 -14.15
C PRO A 4 3.20 -24.11 -15.65
N GLU A 5 2.90 -25.22 -16.34
CA GLU A 5 3.06 -25.40 -17.79
C GLU A 5 2.07 -24.61 -18.63
N GLU A 6 0.90 -24.33 -18.06
CA GLU A 6 -0.18 -23.54 -18.65
C GLU A 6 -0.17 -22.09 -18.14
N ASP A 7 0.95 -21.65 -17.57
CA ASP A 7 1.13 -20.28 -17.09
C ASP A 7 1.26 -19.31 -18.26
N LEU A 8 0.29 -18.41 -18.43
CA LEU A 8 0.28 -17.41 -19.51
C LEU A 8 1.36 -16.33 -19.34
N LEU A 9 2.08 -16.32 -18.21
CA LEU A 9 3.23 -15.44 -18.00
C LEU A 9 4.54 -16.02 -18.53
N ARG A 10 4.53 -17.22 -19.17
CA ARG A 10 5.73 -17.79 -19.78
C ARG A 10 6.11 -17.02 -21.06
N PRO A 11 7.41 -16.77 -21.30
CA PRO A 11 7.88 -16.25 -22.58
C PRO A 11 7.41 -17.16 -23.73
N GLY A 12 6.76 -16.60 -24.76
CA GLY A 12 6.23 -17.35 -25.90
C GLY A 12 4.79 -17.88 -25.77
N ALA A 13 4.13 -17.74 -24.60
CA ALA A 13 2.72 -18.13 -24.45
C ALA A 13 1.76 -17.24 -25.27
N SER A 14 2.13 -15.97 -25.47
CA SER A 14 1.35 -15.00 -26.27
C SER A 14 1.27 -15.37 -27.76
N SER A 15 2.27 -16.07 -28.32
CA SER A 15 2.23 -16.49 -29.73
C SER A 15 1.27 -17.66 -29.95
N ARG A 16 1.11 -18.56 -28.97
CA ARG A 16 0.12 -19.64 -29.03
C ARG A 16 -1.31 -19.11 -29.05
N PHE A 17 -1.67 -18.22 -28.12
CA PHE A 17 -3.02 -17.62 -28.11
C PHE A 17 -3.32 -16.67 -29.29
N ALA A 18 -2.30 -16.05 -29.90
CA ALA A 18 -2.49 -15.19 -31.07
C ALA A 18 -2.55 -15.95 -32.40
N GLN A 19 -2.06 -17.21 -32.45
CA GLN A 19 -2.06 -18.06 -33.65
C GLN A 19 -3.21 -19.09 -33.68
N GLU A 20 -4.01 -19.22 -32.63
CA GLU A 20 -5.01 -20.29 -32.52
C GLU A 20 -6.36 -19.92 -33.15
N HIS A 21 -6.45 -20.08 -34.47
CA HIS A 21 -7.60 -20.73 -35.10
C HIS A 21 -7.39 -22.26 -35.06
N LEU A 22 -7.17 -22.82 -33.86
CA LEU A 22 -7.18 -24.28 -33.68
C LEU A 22 -8.64 -24.78 -33.63
N PRO A 23 -8.98 -25.93 -34.23
CA PRO A 23 -10.28 -26.55 -34.07
C PRO A 23 -10.50 -26.88 -32.59
N GLY A 24 -11.52 -26.29 -31.96
CA GLY A 24 -11.89 -26.56 -30.56
C GLY A 24 -11.65 -25.42 -29.56
N THR A 25 -11.03 -24.31 -29.95
CA THR A 25 -10.91 -23.12 -29.08
C THR A 25 -12.19 -22.28 -29.13
N PRO A 26 -12.84 -21.98 -27.99
CA PRO A 26 -14.06 -21.18 -27.99
C PRO A 26 -13.80 -19.77 -28.52
N GLY A 27 -14.71 -19.28 -29.38
CA GLY A 27 -14.67 -17.90 -29.89
C GLY A 27 -14.68 -16.86 -28.77
N HIS A 28 -14.33 -15.61 -29.11
CA HIS A 28 -14.19 -14.52 -28.14
C HIS A 28 -15.43 -14.35 -27.24
N ASP A 29 -16.63 -14.42 -27.82
CA ASP A 29 -17.89 -14.28 -27.10
C ASP A 29 -18.19 -15.50 -26.21
N ALA A 30 -17.82 -16.70 -26.66
CA ALA A 30 -17.94 -17.91 -25.85
C ALA A 30 -17.01 -17.88 -24.62
N LEU A 31 -15.80 -17.32 -24.75
CA LEU A 31 -14.89 -17.12 -23.62
C LEU A 31 -15.45 -16.10 -22.62
N ALA A 32 -15.98 -14.97 -23.10
CA ALA A 32 -16.62 -13.98 -22.27
C ALA A 32 -17.77 -14.59 -21.44
N ALA A 33 -18.66 -15.37 -22.09
CA ALA A 33 -19.76 -16.06 -21.42
C ALA A 33 -19.29 -17.12 -20.39
N MET A 34 -18.16 -17.80 -20.63
CA MET A 34 -17.57 -18.72 -19.65
C MET A 34 -16.98 -17.98 -18.44
N MET A 35 -16.29 -16.87 -18.66
CA MET A 35 -15.75 -16.04 -17.58
C MET A 35 -16.86 -15.42 -16.75
N GLN A 36 -17.90 -14.90 -17.40
CA GLN A 36 -19.09 -14.39 -16.72
C GLN A 36 -19.71 -15.47 -15.82
N ARG A 37 -19.94 -16.68 -16.33
CA ARG A 37 -20.42 -17.81 -15.50
C ARG A 37 -19.50 -18.14 -14.32
N ALA A 38 -18.18 -18.08 -14.51
CA ALA A 38 -17.22 -18.40 -13.44
C ALA A 38 -17.20 -17.37 -12.28
N PHE A 39 -17.60 -16.12 -12.54
CA PHE A 39 -17.52 -15.02 -11.58
C PHE A 39 -18.88 -14.52 -11.11
N GLU A 40 -19.88 -14.43 -11.99
CA GLU A 40 -21.25 -13.99 -11.70
C GLU A 40 -22.21 -15.18 -11.48
N GLY A 41 -21.88 -16.38 -11.96
CA GLY A 41 -22.71 -17.57 -11.82
C GLY A 41 -23.79 -17.73 -12.90
N ALA A 42 -24.01 -16.74 -13.76
CA ALA A 42 -24.94 -16.78 -14.90
C ALA A 42 -24.27 -16.20 -16.17
N ALA A 43 -24.74 -16.55 -17.37
CA ALA A 43 -24.31 -15.92 -18.63
C ALA A 43 -25.41 -14.97 -19.13
N ASP A 44 -25.04 -13.89 -19.80
CA ASP A 44 -25.93 -13.04 -20.62
C ASP A 44 -27.09 -12.36 -19.87
N GLY A 45 -27.03 -12.29 -18.52
CA GLY A 45 -28.09 -11.68 -17.71
C GLY A 45 -29.39 -12.49 -17.65
N GLU A 46 -29.45 -13.66 -18.29
CA GLU A 46 -30.58 -14.58 -18.20
C GLU A 46 -30.34 -15.64 -17.12
N GLY A 47 -31.17 -15.59 -16.07
CA GLY A 47 -31.17 -16.55 -14.98
C GLY A 47 -30.45 -16.08 -13.71
N LEU A 48 -30.92 -16.58 -12.57
CA LEU A 48 -30.28 -16.34 -11.27
C LEU A 48 -29.04 -17.24 -11.11
N PRO A 49 -27.96 -16.76 -10.47
CA PRO A 49 -26.82 -17.60 -10.12
C PRO A 49 -27.23 -18.85 -9.34
N PRO A 50 -26.56 -19.99 -9.55
CA PRO A 50 -26.82 -21.24 -8.82
C PRO A 50 -26.80 -21.02 -7.31
N ARG A 51 -27.80 -21.59 -6.62
CA ARG A 51 -27.89 -21.55 -5.17
C ARG A 51 -27.13 -22.71 -4.55
N LEU A 52 -26.12 -22.40 -3.75
CA LEU A 52 -25.40 -23.36 -2.91
C LEU A 52 -26.09 -23.44 -1.54
N CYS A 53 -26.70 -24.59 -1.23
CA CYS A 53 -27.24 -24.87 0.10
C CYS A 53 -26.53 -26.09 0.70
N LEU A 54 -25.61 -25.87 1.64
CA LEU A 54 -24.87 -26.99 2.23
C LEU A 54 -25.78 -27.89 3.09
N HIS A 55 -26.88 -27.34 3.61
CA HIS A 55 -27.86 -28.10 4.39
C HIS A 55 -28.58 -29.18 3.58
N CYS A 56 -28.86 -28.93 2.29
CA CYS A 56 -29.59 -29.87 1.44
C CYS A 56 -28.71 -31.03 0.94
N HIS A 57 -27.40 -30.80 0.77
CA HIS A 57 -26.52 -31.75 0.07
C HIS A 57 -25.40 -32.34 0.91
N HIS A 58 -25.02 -31.70 2.01
CA HIS A 58 -23.84 -32.07 2.82
C HIS A 58 -24.15 -32.23 4.32
N GLY A 59 -25.43 -32.31 4.65
CA GLY A 59 -25.87 -32.72 5.98
C GLY A 59 -25.54 -34.19 6.24
N VAL A 60 -25.11 -34.51 7.45
CA VAL A 60 -24.90 -35.88 7.92
C VAL A 60 -25.88 -36.15 9.06
N ASP A 61 -26.46 -37.34 9.07
CA ASP A 61 -27.28 -37.85 10.18
C ASP A 61 -26.44 -38.10 11.44
N ALA A 62 -27.00 -37.92 12.64
CA ALA A 62 -26.24 -38.06 13.88
C ALA A 62 -25.74 -39.48 14.16
N ALA A 63 -26.55 -40.51 13.91
CA ALA A 63 -26.17 -41.89 14.17
C ALA A 63 -25.05 -42.34 13.21
N ALA A 64 -25.13 -41.92 11.95
CA ALA A 64 -24.10 -42.19 10.96
C ALA A 64 -22.81 -41.39 11.21
N ALA A 65 -22.92 -40.17 11.76
CA ALA A 65 -21.79 -39.29 12.02
C ALA A 65 -20.89 -39.80 13.15
N GLU A 66 -21.45 -40.28 14.25
CA GLU A 66 -20.70 -40.69 15.45
C GLU A 66 -19.76 -41.87 15.17
N ALA A 67 -20.22 -42.87 14.41
CA ALA A 67 -19.38 -44.01 14.01
C ALA A 67 -18.33 -43.65 12.93
N ALA A 68 -18.54 -42.55 12.20
CA ALA A 68 -17.76 -42.21 11.02
C ALA A 68 -16.64 -41.18 11.25
N VAL A 69 -16.58 -40.54 12.42
CA VAL A 69 -15.50 -39.63 12.81
C VAL A 69 -14.72 -40.15 14.01
N GLU A 70 -13.45 -39.80 14.05
CA GLU A 70 -12.58 -39.96 15.19
C GLU A 70 -12.47 -38.62 15.94
N GLN A 71 -12.62 -38.69 17.26
CA GLN A 71 -12.41 -37.55 18.15
C GLN A 71 -11.06 -37.69 18.84
N THR A 72 -10.27 -36.62 18.80
CA THR A 72 -9.01 -36.50 19.53
C THR A 72 -8.98 -35.20 20.31
N PHE A 73 -8.19 -35.18 21.38
CA PHE A 73 -7.89 -34.01 22.18
C PHE A 73 -6.38 -33.77 22.17
N ASP A 74 -5.96 -32.51 22.34
CA ASP A 74 -4.56 -32.14 22.38
C ASP A 74 -4.31 -30.90 23.25
N VAL A 75 -3.06 -30.74 23.71
CA VAL A 75 -2.53 -29.49 24.25
C VAL A 75 -1.59 -28.89 23.21
N ASP A 76 -1.95 -27.77 22.58
CA ASP A 76 -1.12 -27.18 21.51
C ASP A 76 -0.08 -26.20 22.03
N SER A 77 -0.48 -25.38 23.00
CA SER A 77 0.37 -24.33 23.55
C SER A 77 0.03 -24.05 25.01
N MET A 78 0.99 -23.43 25.71
CA MET A 78 0.81 -22.97 27.08
C MET A 78 1.49 -21.63 27.31
N CYS A 79 1.02 -20.89 28.31
CA CYS A 79 1.60 -19.63 28.77
C CYS A 79 1.47 -19.55 30.29
N ALA A 80 2.57 -19.29 30.99
CA ALA A 80 2.57 -19.08 32.44
C ALA A 80 3.44 -17.87 32.81
N PHE A 81 3.18 -17.25 33.96
CA PHE A 81 3.95 -16.11 34.46
C PHE A 81 4.74 -16.51 35.71
N PRO A 82 5.91 -17.17 35.57
CA PRO A 82 6.66 -17.62 36.73
C PRO A 82 7.25 -16.46 37.54
N LEU A 83 7.29 -16.62 38.86
CA LEU A 83 7.90 -15.64 39.77
C LEU A 83 9.43 -15.66 39.74
N SER A 84 10.04 -16.76 39.27
CA SER A 84 11.48 -16.94 39.21
C SER A 84 11.92 -17.86 38.07
N LEU A 85 13.17 -17.71 37.61
CA LEU A 85 13.81 -18.66 36.70
C LEU A 85 13.96 -20.05 37.32
N ALA A 86 13.95 -20.15 38.66
CA ALA A 86 13.96 -21.41 39.40
C ALA A 86 12.76 -22.32 39.12
N VAL A 87 11.75 -21.83 38.37
CA VAL A 87 10.68 -22.65 37.80
C VAL A 87 11.21 -23.83 36.97
N ALA A 88 12.38 -23.71 36.33
CA ALA A 88 12.94 -24.73 35.46
C ALA A 88 13.75 -25.78 36.26
N ARG A 89 13.15 -26.95 36.53
CA ARG A 89 13.75 -28.02 37.35
C ARG A 89 15.04 -28.61 36.77
N GLN A 90 15.17 -28.61 35.43
CA GLN A 90 16.30 -29.22 34.72
C GLN A 90 17.31 -28.20 34.18
N GLY A 91 17.09 -26.89 34.43
CA GLY A 91 17.96 -25.82 33.95
C GLY A 91 17.44 -25.12 32.70
N ILE A 92 18.21 -24.13 32.23
CA ILE A 92 17.87 -23.29 31.08
C ILE A 92 19.08 -23.21 30.14
N GLN A 93 18.85 -23.38 28.85
CA GLN A 93 19.80 -22.94 27.82
C GLN A 93 19.60 -21.44 27.57
N TRP A 94 20.42 -20.61 28.22
CA TRP A 94 20.38 -19.16 28.16
C TRP A 94 20.94 -18.64 26.84
N ASN A 95 20.16 -17.82 26.13
CA ASN A 95 20.53 -17.18 24.87
C ASN A 95 21.32 -15.89 25.11
N ALA A 96 22.64 -15.94 25.09
CA ALA A 96 23.49 -14.77 25.34
C ALA A 96 23.42 -13.70 24.23
N THR A 97 22.86 -14.04 23.07
CA THR A 97 22.71 -13.13 21.94
C THR A 97 21.24 -12.88 21.67
N TRP A 98 20.87 -11.61 21.52
CA TRP A 98 19.51 -11.23 21.17
C TRP A 98 19.10 -11.73 19.78
N LYS A 99 17.90 -12.31 19.67
CA LYS A 99 17.26 -12.67 18.40
C LYS A 99 15.85 -12.15 18.33
N ALA A 100 15.65 -11.09 17.55
CA ALA A 100 14.34 -10.48 17.34
C ALA A 100 13.28 -11.45 16.80
N THR A 101 13.69 -12.52 16.09
CA THR A 101 12.78 -13.55 15.57
C THR A 101 12.15 -14.43 16.66
N LEU A 102 12.72 -14.45 17.87
CA LEU A 102 12.16 -15.18 19.01
C LEU A 102 11.23 -14.31 19.85
N ASN A 103 11.07 -13.02 19.53
CA ASN A 103 10.20 -12.13 20.28
C ASN A 103 8.73 -12.47 20.06
N ILE A 104 7.91 -12.23 21.07
CA ILE A 104 6.46 -12.39 20.95
C ILE A 104 5.87 -11.19 20.21
N THR A 105 5.57 -11.38 18.93
CA THR A 105 5.01 -10.36 18.03
C THR A 105 3.52 -10.52 17.75
N ASP A 106 2.97 -11.70 18.05
CA ASP A 106 1.59 -12.07 17.76
C ASP A 106 0.69 -11.92 18.98
N ASN A 107 -0.59 -11.65 18.72
CA ASN A 107 -1.57 -11.54 19.79
C ASN A 107 -1.86 -12.90 20.42
N ILE A 108 -1.43 -13.09 21.67
CA ILE A 108 -1.74 -14.28 22.48
C ILE A 108 -2.87 -14.05 23.49
N HIS A 109 -3.64 -12.96 23.34
CA HIS A 109 -4.80 -12.60 24.18
C HIS A 109 -4.51 -12.30 25.66
N LEU A 110 -3.22 -12.20 26.04
CA LEU A 110 -2.77 -11.82 27.37
C LEU A 110 -2.18 -10.40 27.38
N SER A 111 -2.13 -9.76 28.54
CA SER A 111 -1.62 -8.38 28.70
C SER A 111 -0.89 -8.20 30.03
N LEU A 112 -0.04 -7.18 30.07
CA LEU A 112 0.63 -6.73 31.28
C LEU A 112 0.27 -5.28 31.56
N GLU A 113 0.40 -4.90 32.82
CA GLU A 113 0.35 -3.50 33.20
C GLU A 113 1.61 -2.77 32.75
N VAL A 114 1.44 -1.62 32.09
CA VAL A 114 2.53 -0.72 31.74
C VAL A 114 2.36 0.62 32.47
N PRO A 115 3.47 1.29 32.84
CA PRO A 115 3.42 2.66 33.37
C PRO A 115 2.84 3.63 32.33
N GLN A 116 1.96 4.55 32.75
CA GLN A 116 1.46 5.58 31.83
C GLN A 116 2.48 6.71 31.62
N PRO A 117 2.57 7.30 30.42
CA PRO A 117 3.36 8.50 30.18
C PRO A 117 2.91 9.65 31.09
N ARG A 118 3.86 10.36 31.71
CA ARG A 118 3.57 11.57 32.51
C ARG A 118 2.83 12.59 31.64
N GLY A 119 1.56 12.87 31.92
CA GLY A 119 0.76 13.89 31.23
C GLY A 119 -0.71 13.55 30.94
N GLN A 120 -1.15 12.29 31.08
CA GLN A 120 -2.57 11.92 30.90
C GLN A 120 -3.34 12.00 32.23
N THR A 121 -4.28 12.94 32.31
CA THR A 121 -5.10 13.27 33.50
C THR A 121 -6.21 12.23 33.79
N SER A 122 -5.96 10.94 33.62
CA SER A 122 -6.87 9.90 34.08
C SER A 122 -6.22 9.29 35.32
N GLY A 123 -6.88 9.33 36.47
CA GLY A 123 -6.31 8.94 37.78
C GLY A 123 -5.86 7.47 37.94
N ARG A 124 -5.65 6.71 36.84
CA ARG A 124 -5.04 5.38 36.82
C ARG A 124 -3.54 5.49 36.54
N ARG A 125 -2.70 5.06 37.48
CA ARG A 125 -1.22 5.08 37.38
C ARG A 125 -0.65 4.06 36.37
N SER A 126 -1.41 3.01 36.02
CA SER A 126 -1.02 1.96 35.07
C SER A 126 -2.12 1.71 34.02
N ALA A 127 -1.74 1.13 32.87
CA ALA A 127 -2.68 0.68 31.83
C ALA A 127 -2.33 -0.74 31.39
N LYS A 128 -3.32 -1.62 31.17
CA LYS A 128 -3.07 -2.94 30.59
C LYS A 128 -2.81 -2.84 29.08
N GLN A 129 -1.70 -3.42 28.62
CA GLN A 129 -1.33 -3.49 27.21
C GLN A 129 -1.09 -4.93 26.77
N PRO A 130 -1.53 -5.33 25.56
CA PRO A 130 -1.26 -6.66 25.05
C PRO A 130 0.23 -6.95 24.91
N LEU A 131 0.63 -8.17 25.25
CA LEU A 131 2.04 -8.58 25.32
C LEU A 131 2.81 -8.30 24.03
N HIS A 132 2.18 -8.52 22.88
CA HIS A 132 2.80 -8.27 21.58
C HIS A 132 3.13 -6.79 21.32
N PHE A 133 2.65 -5.85 22.14
CA PHE A 133 3.07 -4.44 22.08
C PHE A 133 4.23 -4.09 23.02
N ILE A 134 4.65 -5.01 23.89
CA ILE A 134 5.62 -4.74 24.95
C ILE A 134 6.98 -5.32 24.53
N PRO A 135 8.08 -4.55 24.68
CA PRO A 135 9.42 -5.07 24.41
C PRO A 135 9.71 -6.32 25.23
N ASN A 136 10.32 -7.31 24.60
CA ASN A 136 10.66 -8.58 25.24
C ASN A 136 11.97 -9.17 24.70
N TYR A 137 12.56 -10.02 25.52
CA TYR A 137 13.79 -10.75 25.25
C TYR A 137 13.58 -12.22 25.58
N CYS A 138 13.76 -13.10 24.59
CA CYS A 138 13.80 -14.55 24.82
C CYS A 138 15.07 -14.90 25.60
N PHE A 139 14.94 -15.08 26.91
CA PHE A 139 16.03 -15.38 27.82
C PHE A 139 16.65 -16.74 27.48
N GLY A 140 15.84 -17.76 27.23
CA GLY A 140 16.38 -19.08 26.95
C GLY A 140 15.31 -20.14 26.74
N GLN A 141 15.76 -21.34 26.39
CA GLN A 141 14.94 -22.54 26.29
C GLN A 141 15.05 -23.35 27.59
N MET A 142 13.94 -23.88 28.08
CA MET A 142 13.94 -24.79 29.23
C MET A 142 14.45 -26.17 28.85
N ILE A 143 15.17 -26.79 29.78
CA ILE A 143 15.58 -28.19 29.69
C ILE A 143 14.46 -29.04 30.31
N GLY A 144 14.23 -30.25 29.78
CA GLY A 144 13.22 -31.18 30.29
C GLY A 144 11.84 -31.06 29.63
N MET A 145 11.53 -29.94 28.95
CA MET A 145 10.30 -29.78 28.17
C MET A 145 10.61 -29.06 26.84
N ALA A 146 10.72 -29.84 25.76
CA ALA A 146 11.06 -29.33 24.43
C ALA A 146 10.12 -28.19 23.98
N ASP A 147 10.66 -27.26 23.18
CA ASP A 147 9.94 -26.08 22.67
C ASP A 147 9.31 -25.14 23.71
N THR A 148 9.78 -25.22 24.96
CA THR A 148 9.41 -24.30 26.04
C THR A 148 10.47 -23.22 26.21
N TYR A 149 10.07 -21.95 26.12
CA TYR A 149 10.96 -20.80 26.24
C TYR A 149 10.52 -19.88 27.37
N ILE A 150 11.48 -19.15 27.93
CA ILE A 150 11.24 -18.10 28.92
C ILE A 150 11.62 -16.75 28.30
N TRP A 151 10.71 -15.78 28.41
CA TRP A 151 10.90 -14.40 28.00
C TRP A 151 10.91 -13.46 29.20
N VAL A 152 11.76 -12.45 29.15
CA VAL A 152 11.68 -11.28 30.03
C VAL A 152 10.94 -10.17 29.29
N PHE A 153 9.90 -9.62 29.91
CA PHE A 153 9.15 -8.48 29.41
C PHE A 153 9.57 -7.18 30.09
N PHE A 154 9.52 -6.06 29.35
CA PHE A 154 9.95 -4.73 29.82
C PHE A 154 8.81 -3.71 29.73
N PRO A 155 7.83 -3.71 30.66
CA PRO A 155 6.68 -2.81 30.60
C PRO A 155 7.02 -1.33 30.60
N ALA A 156 8.06 -0.91 31.34
CA ALA A 156 8.50 0.49 31.40
C ALA A 156 9.10 1.03 30.08
N LEU A 157 9.46 0.14 29.15
CA LEU A 157 9.97 0.51 27.81
C LEU A 157 8.88 0.63 26.75
N TYR A 158 7.60 0.45 27.12
CA TYR A 158 6.47 0.63 26.20
C TYR A 158 6.32 2.09 25.75
N LYS A 159 6.32 2.35 24.43
CA LYS A 159 6.34 3.71 23.86
C LYS A 159 4.99 4.24 23.37
N GLY A 160 3.95 3.40 23.25
CA GLY A 160 2.59 3.82 22.90
C GLY A 160 2.37 4.45 21.50
N ASP A 161 3.39 4.57 20.66
CA ASP A 161 3.30 5.29 19.38
C ASP A 161 2.44 4.54 18.32
N LEU A 162 1.66 5.31 17.56
CA LEU A 162 0.83 4.86 16.45
C LEU A 162 1.65 4.50 15.20
N ALA A 163 2.84 5.10 15.01
CA ALA A 163 3.73 4.82 13.90
C ALA A 163 4.31 3.39 13.95
N ASP A 164 4.59 2.89 15.15
CA ASP A 164 5.19 1.57 15.42
C ASP A 164 4.20 0.40 15.26
N ARG A 165 2.93 0.67 14.90
CA ARG A 165 1.94 -0.40 14.68
C ARG A 165 2.13 -1.19 13.38
N ALA A 166 2.95 -0.67 12.46
CA ALA A 166 3.20 -1.29 11.16
C ALA A 166 4.38 -2.29 11.17
N ASP A 167 5.26 -2.24 12.17
CA ASP A 167 6.42 -3.13 12.32
C ASP A 167 6.35 -3.88 13.68
N PRO A 168 5.81 -5.11 13.70
CA PRO A 168 5.71 -5.92 14.92
C PRO A 168 7.05 -6.22 15.57
N ILE A 169 8.11 -6.39 14.77
CA ILE A 169 9.45 -6.67 15.26
C ILE A 169 10.00 -5.41 15.90
N GLY A 170 10.09 -4.29 15.17
CA GLY A 170 10.62 -3.03 15.70
C GLY A 170 9.97 -2.58 17.01
N ARG A 171 8.66 -2.82 17.17
CA ARG A 171 7.90 -2.54 18.39
C ARG A 171 8.29 -3.39 19.60
N THR A 172 8.58 -4.67 19.41
CA THR A 172 8.86 -5.63 20.49
C THR A 172 10.36 -5.76 20.78
N CYS A 173 11.19 -5.15 19.94
CA CYS A 173 12.63 -5.13 20.09
C CYS A 173 13.07 -4.19 21.22
N LEU A 174 14.06 -4.63 22.00
CA LEU A 174 14.88 -3.71 22.79
C LEU A 174 15.78 -2.92 21.83
N PRO A 175 15.90 -1.59 21.96
CA PRO A 175 16.90 -0.87 21.18
C PRO A 175 18.31 -1.31 21.61
N ALA A 176 19.25 -1.33 20.67
CA ALA A 176 20.55 -2.00 20.83
C ALA A 176 21.32 -1.55 22.10
N ARG A 177 21.35 -0.25 22.37
CA ARG A 177 22.00 0.31 23.57
C ARG A 177 21.36 -0.18 24.87
N GLN A 178 20.03 -0.30 24.90
CA GLN A 178 19.31 -0.83 26.06
C GLN A 178 19.55 -2.33 26.26
N TYR A 179 19.71 -3.10 25.18
CA TYR A 179 20.05 -4.52 25.27
C TYR A 179 21.48 -4.73 25.78
N GLU A 180 22.45 -3.97 25.27
CA GLU A 180 23.83 -3.97 25.76
C GLU A 180 23.87 -3.63 27.25
N HIS A 181 23.17 -2.57 27.67
CA HIS A 181 23.10 -2.20 29.08
C HIS A 181 22.44 -3.29 29.95
N TRP A 182 21.32 -3.86 29.49
CA TRP A 182 20.64 -4.97 30.16
C TRP A 182 21.57 -6.18 30.32
N PHE A 183 22.37 -6.48 29.31
CA PHE A 183 23.28 -7.61 29.33
C PHE A 183 24.45 -7.39 30.30
N ASP A 184 25.22 -6.31 30.11
CA ASP A 184 26.49 -6.09 30.81
C ASP A 184 26.33 -5.61 32.25
N HIS A 185 25.24 -4.90 32.57
CA HIS A 185 25.02 -4.33 33.91
C HIS A 185 23.99 -5.09 34.74
N VAL A 186 23.13 -5.92 34.14
CA VAL A 186 22.07 -6.64 34.86
C VAL A 186 22.26 -8.15 34.77
N VAL A 187 22.15 -8.75 33.58
CA VAL A 187 22.08 -10.21 33.41
C VAL A 187 23.42 -10.88 33.68
N LEU A 188 24.48 -10.48 32.98
CA LEU A 188 25.78 -11.15 33.08
C LEU A 188 26.39 -11.05 34.49
N PRO A 189 26.34 -9.89 35.19
CA PRO A 189 26.79 -9.82 36.58
C PRO A 189 25.98 -10.70 37.53
N ALA A 190 24.65 -10.79 37.35
CA ALA A 190 23.80 -11.66 38.17
C ALA A 190 24.13 -13.15 37.96
N ILE A 191 24.44 -13.55 36.72
CA ILE A 191 24.90 -14.90 36.41
C ILE A 191 26.25 -15.17 37.06
N ARG A 192 27.23 -14.26 36.94
CA ARG A 192 28.57 -14.45 37.52
C ARG A 192 28.58 -14.54 39.04
N GLU A 193 27.68 -13.82 39.70
CA GLU A 193 27.52 -13.89 41.16
C GLU A 193 26.89 -15.23 41.61
N SER A 194 26.02 -15.80 40.78
CA SER A 194 25.28 -17.02 41.12
C SER A 194 26.02 -18.31 40.72
N VAL A 195 26.85 -18.26 39.68
CA VAL A 195 27.62 -19.40 39.18
C VAL A 195 28.96 -19.46 39.91
N VAL A 196 29.07 -20.36 40.90
CA VAL A 196 30.26 -20.48 41.76
C VAL A 196 31.45 -21.16 41.04
N SER A 197 31.18 -22.01 40.06
CA SER A 197 32.19 -22.84 39.39
C SER A 197 32.98 -22.05 38.34
N GLN A 198 34.28 -21.86 38.56
CA GLN A 198 35.19 -21.25 37.56
C GLN A 198 35.25 -22.05 36.25
N ASN A 199 35.13 -23.39 36.33
CA ASN A 199 35.04 -24.27 35.16
C ASN A 199 33.80 -23.97 34.30
N THR A 200 32.75 -23.42 34.89
CA THR A 200 31.53 -23.01 34.16
C THR A 200 31.67 -21.57 33.66
N LEU A 201 32.17 -20.66 34.52
CA LEU A 201 32.34 -19.24 34.19
C LEU A 201 33.24 -19.00 32.97
N GLN A 202 34.29 -19.82 32.78
CA GLN A 202 35.21 -19.68 31.64
C GLN A 202 34.52 -19.90 30.28
N HIS A 203 33.37 -20.59 30.25
CA HIS A 203 32.60 -20.85 29.02
C HIS A 203 31.48 -19.83 28.80
N LEU A 204 31.30 -18.86 29.70
CA LEU A 204 30.35 -17.76 29.54
C LEU A 204 31.01 -16.57 28.84
N PRO A 205 30.25 -15.76 28.09
CA PRO A 205 30.79 -14.59 27.42
C PRO A 205 31.35 -13.57 28.42
N ARG A 206 32.38 -12.82 27.97
CA ARG A 206 33.03 -11.80 28.80
C ARG A 206 32.22 -10.51 28.91
N SER A 207 31.47 -10.17 27.87
CA SER A 207 30.59 -9.01 27.75
C SER A 207 29.62 -9.21 26.58
N TYR A 208 28.67 -8.29 26.41
CA TYR A 208 27.81 -8.25 25.23
C TYR A 208 28.63 -8.19 23.94
N ALA A 209 29.67 -7.35 23.90
CA ALA A 209 30.54 -7.20 22.73
C ALA A 209 31.22 -8.53 22.35
N ALA A 210 31.70 -9.30 23.33
CA ALA A 210 32.28 -10.61 23.10
C ALA A 210 31.23 -11.62 22.57
N ALA A 211 30.07 -11.74 23.25
CA ALA A 211 28.98 -12.61 22.81
C ALA A 211 28.53 -12.29 21.37
N HIS A 212 28.45 -11.00 21.05
CA HIS A 212 28.04 -10.53 19.73
C HIS A 212 29.10 -10.78 18.64
N ALA A 213 30.39 -10.67 18.97
CA ALA A 213 31.48 -11.05 18.08
C ALA A 213 31.49 -12.56 17.80
N ASP A 214 31.43 -13.39 18.86
CA ASP A 214 31.41 -14.85 18.76
C ASP A 214 30.25 -15.37 17.90
N ALA A 215 29.07 -14.76 18.06
CA ALA A 215 27.90 -15.08 17.24
C ALA A 215 28.10 -14.83 15.73
N ARG A 216 29.01 -13.92 15.38
CA ARG A 216 29.34 -13.54 14.00
C ARG A 216 30.60 -14.20 13.46
N ALA A 217 31.36 -14.94 14.27
CA ALA A 217 32.53 -15.70 13.83
C ALA A 217 32.31 -16.54 12.55
N PRO A 218 31.14 -17.18 12.31
CA PRO A 218 30.89 -17.89 11.04
C PRO A 218 30.96 -17.00 9.78
N ILE A 219 30.74 -15.68 9.90
CA ILE A 219 30.87 -14.72 8.80
C ILE A 219 32.35 -14.51 8.43
N GLU A 220 33.27 -14.61 9.38
CA GLU A 220 34.71 -14.44 9.13
C GLU A 220 35.19 -15.47 8.11
N GLY A 221 34.64 -16.69 8.15
CA GLY A 221 34.90 -17.74 7.14
C GLY A 221 34.26 -17.51 5.76
N ARG A 222 33.24 -16.65 5.63
CA ARG A 222 32.63 -16.31 4.32
C ARG A 222 33.60 -15.54 3.42
N LEU A 223 34.47 -14.71 3.99
CA LEU A 223 35.48 -13.95 3.24
C LEU A 223 36.52 -14.87 2.57
N HIS A 224 36.65 -16.13 3.03
CA HIS A 224 37.62 -17.08 2.50
C HIS A 224 37.05 -18.16 1.55
N LYS A 225 35.74 -18.46 1.59
CA LYS A 225 35.18 -19.58 0.79
C LYS A 225 34.04 -19.24 -0.16
N GLY A 226 33.57 -17.99 -0.23
CA GLY A 226 32.53 -17.59 -1.20
C GLY A 226 31.18 -18.31 -1.04
N ASP A 227 30.97 -19.03 0.06
CA ASP A 227 29.82 -19.90 0.25
C ASP A 227 28.61 -19.10 0.78
N ALA A 228 27.63 -18.84 -0.09
CA ALA A 228 26.46 -18.02 0.21
C ALA A 228 25.49 -18.67 1.24
N ASN A 229 25.67 -19.95 1.57
CA ASN A 229 24.78 -20.74 2.41
C ASN A 229 25.12 -20.71 3.92
N ILE A 230 26.24 -20.11 4.34
CA ILE A 230 26.61 -20.05 5.76
C ILE A 230 25.74 -19.01 6.49
N PRO A 231 25.06 -19.30 7.60
CA PRO A 231 24.21 -18.34 8.31
C PRO A 231 24.94 -17.03 8.71
N LEU A 232 24.24 -15.88 8.64
CA LEU A 232 24.77 -14.56 9.02
C LEU A 232 25.06 -14.41 10.53
N SER A 233 24.57 -15.30 11.39
CA SER A 233 24.95 -15.37 12.81
C SER A 233 24.49 -16.70 13.43
N ARG A 234 25.22 -17.20 14.43
CA ARG A 234 24.87 -18.41 15.20
C ARG A 234 24.10 -18.03 16.48
N VAL A 235 23.20 -18.89 16.96
CA VAL A 235 22.67 -18.76 18.34
C VAL A 235 23.78 -19.18 19.30
N MET A 236 24.19 -18.30 20.21
CA MET A 236 25.07 -18.67 21.32
C MET A 236 24.22 -18.91 22.56
N SER A 237 24.16 -20.18 22.98
CA SER A 237 23.38 -20.62 24.14
C SER A 237 24.29 -21.29 25.16
N HIS A 238 24.10 -20.98 26.43
CA HIS A 238 24.90 -21.49 27.55
C HIS A 238 23.99 -22.14 28.60
N MET A 239 24.42 -23.26 29.18
CA MET A 239 23.63 -23.96 30.19
C MET A 239 23.74 -23.26 31.55
N LEU A 240 22.60 -22.88 32.12
CA LEU A 240 22.47 -22.46 33.51
C LEU A 240 21.81 -23.59 34.31
N ARG A 241 22.44 -23.99 35.42
CA ARG A 241 22.02 -25.17 36.20
C ARG A 241 20.87 -24.82 37.15
N PRO A 242 19.99 -25.78 37.50
CA PRO A 242 18.83 -25.53 38.36
C PRO A 242 19.15 -24.79 39.66
N GLN A 243 20.25 -25.13 40.32
CA GLN A 243 20.64 -24.57 41.62
C GLN A 243 21.02 -23.08 41.53
N GLU A 244 21.40 -22.60 40.34
CA GLU A 244 21.85 -21.23 40.11
C GLU A 244 20.68 -20.30 39.78
N LEU A 245 19.60 -20.83 39.18
CA LEU A 245 18.52 -20.03 38.57
C LEU A 245 17.80 -19.09 39.56
N GLY A 246 17.61 -19.53 40.81
CA GLY A 246 17.00 -18.70 41.85
C GLY A 246 17.86 -17.48 42.18
N GLY A 247 19.17 -17.69 42.37
CA GLY A 247 20.15 -16.63 42.58
C GLY A 247 20.26 -15.69 41.37
N VAL A 248 20.27 -16.25 40.15
CA VAL A 248 20.35 -15.46 38.91
C VAL A 248 19.17 -14.50 38.81
N TRP A 249 17.94 -14.99 39.02
CA TRP A 249 16.76 -14.12 38.91
C TRP A 249 16.70 -13.08 40.04
N GLY A 250 17.03 -13.47 41.28
CA GLY A 250 17.15 -12.53 42.40
C GLY A 250 18.16 -11.41 42.11
N GLY A 251 19.35 -11.78 41.63
CA GLY A 251 20.40 -10.84 41.25
C GLY A 251 20.02 -9.94 40.07
N ILE A 252 19.21 -10.44 39.12
CA ILE A 252 18.63 -9.63 38.03
C ILE A 252 17.67 -8.59 38.61
N LEU A 253 16.74 -8.98 39.49
CA LEU A 253 15.78 -8.06 40.09
C LEU A 253 16.47 -6.97 40.92
N ASP A 254 17.45 -7.33 41.73
CA ASP A 254 18.20 -6.37 42.58
C ASP A 254 18.95 -5.32 41.78
N ARG A 255 19.55 -5.73 40.65
CA ARG A 255 20.23 -4.83 39.72
C ARG A 255 19.24 -4.00 38.91
N ALA A 256 18.17 -4.60 38.41
CA ALA A 256 17.14 -3.93 37.62
C ALA A 256 16.44 -2.80 38.40
N ARG A 257 16.25 -2.97 39.72
CA ARG A 257 15.66 -1.93 40.60
C ARG A 257 16.40 -0.59 40.59
N ARG A 258 17.69 -0.58 40.22
CA ARG A 258 18.52 0.64 40.13
C ARG A 258 18.20 1.48 38.90
N TYR A 259 17.44 0.93 37.95
CA TYR A 259 17.19 1.51 36.63
C TYR A 259 15.68 1.64 36.37
N PRO A 260 15.13 2.86 36.29
CA PRO A 260 13.70 3.08 36.08
C PRO A 260 13.13 2.40 34.82
N GLU A 261 13.93 2.25 33.76
CA GLU A 261 13.56 1.59 32.51
C GLU A 261 13.29 0.08 32.64
N TYR A 262 13.72 -0.55 33.74
CA TYR A 262 13.46 -1.96 34.04
C TYR A 262 12.43 -2.14 35.16
N HIS A 263 11.69 -1.09 35.51
CA HIS A 263 10.62 -1.20 36.49
C HIS A 263 9.50 -2.12 35.98
N GLY A 264 9.09 -3.06 36.84
CA GLY A 264 8.02 -4.01 36.54
C GLY A 264 8.39 -5.12 35.55
N ILE A 265 9.68 -5.43 35.36
CA ILE A 265 10.07 -6.61 34.57
C ILE A 265 9.42 -7.87 35.13
N CYS A 266 8.99 -8.75 34.23
CA CYS A 266 8.36 -10.02 34.61
C CYS A 266 8.72 -11.11 33.59
N LEU A 267 8.51 -12.35 34.00
CA LEU A 267 8.74 -13.53 33.15
C LEU A 267 7.45 -13.96 32.49
N LEU A 268 7.58 -14.49 31.28
CA LEU A 268 6.59 -15.34 30.63
C LEU A 268 7.29 -16.63 30.25
N MET A 269 6.74 -17.76 30.65
CA MET A 269 7.10 -19.08 30.15
C MET A 269 6.05 -19.50 29.12
N GLY A 270 6.48 -20.10 28.01
CA GLY A 270 5.53 -20.54 27.00
C GLY A 270 6.04 -21.70 26.15
N LEU A 271 5.12 -22.63 25.92
CA LEU A 271 5.28 -23.80 25.06
C LEU A 271 4.47 -23.57 23.78
N LYS A 272 5.02 -23.97 22.63
CA LYS A 272 4.30 -23.98 21.35
C LYS A 272 4.55 -25.27 20.58
N ASN A 273 3.66 -25.56 19.63
CA ASN A 273 3.74 -26.70 18.72
C ASN A 273 3.69 -28.07 19.44
N ALA A 274 3.03 -28.15 20.60
CA ALA A 274 2.95 -29.36 21.40
C ALA A 274 1.77 -30.28 21.01
N LYS A 275 0.95 -29.86 20.03
CA LYS A 275 -0.26 -30.55 19.60
C LYS A 275 -0.07 -32.06 19.43
N LEU A 276 0.86 -32.48 18.56
CA LEU A 276 1.01 -33.91 18.24
C LEU A 276 1.61 -34.71 19.41
N LYS A 277 2.37 -34.04 20.27
CA LYS A 277 3.01 -34.63 21.43
C LYS A 277 2.00 -35.03 22.50
N PHE A 278 1.01 -34.17 22.75
CA PHE A 278 -0.03 -34.41 23.74
C PHE A 278 -1.37 -34.81 23.12
N MET A 279 -1.39 -35.39 21.92
CA MET A 279 -2.64 -35.80 21.27
C MET A 279 -3.08 -37.18 21.76
N SER A 280 -4.34 -37.34 22.16
CA SER A 280 -4.92 -38.63 22.55
C SER A 280 -6.42 -38.71 22.26
N GLY A 281 -7.01 -39.92 22.32
CA GLY A 281 -8.44 -40.12 22.05
C GLY A 281 -9.36 -39.57 23.14
N THR A 282 -8.84 -39.34 24.35
CA THR A 282 -9.61 -38.77 25.47
C THR A 282 -8.90 -37.58 26.09
N LEU A 283 -9.69 -36.68 26.68
CA LEU A 283 -9.17 -35.52 27.40
C LEU A 283 -8.33 -35.95 28.60
N SER A 284 -8.77 -36.97 29.36
CA SER A 284 -8.03 -37.45 30.54
C SER A 284 -6.64 -37.98 30.20
N GLN A 285 -6.49 -38.76 29.13
CA GLN A 285 -5.18 -39.23 28.67
C GLN A 285 -4.27 -38.08 28.22
N THR A 286 -4.85 -37.13 27.47
CA THR A 286 -4.15 -35.92 27.02
C THR A 286 -3.59 -35.12 28.20
N LEU A 287 -4.43 -34.87 29.21
CA LEU A 287 -4.03 -34.12 30.40
C LEU A 287 -3.04 -34.89 31.28
N ALA A 288 -3.18 -36.21 31.40
CA ALA A 288 -2.23 -37.04 32.15
C ALA A 288 -0.83 -37.03 31.51
N ALA A 289 -0.75 -37.16 30.18
CA ALA A 289 0.51 -37.11 29.45
C ALA A 289 1.18 -35.73 29.57
N TRP A 290 0.41 -34.65 29.45
CA TRP A 290 0.92 -33.29 29.66
C TRP A 290 1.39 -33.06 31.10
N SER A 291 0.60 -33.49 32.09
CA SER A 291 0.92 -33.29 33.52
C SER A 291 2.21 -34.02 33.92
N ALA A 292 2.43 -35.24 33.43
CA ALA A 292 3.64 -36.01 33.73
C ALA A 292 4.92 -35.28 33.29
N GLU A 293 4.92 -34.66 32.11
CA GLU A 293 6.06 -33.87 31.63
C GLU A 293 6.17 -32.52 32.34
N TRP A 294 5.03 -31.88 32.59
CA TRP A 294 4.96 -30.62 33.32
C TRP A 294 5.58 -30.77 34.71
N GLU A 295 5.18 -31.78 35.49
CA GLU A 295 5.72 -32.06 36.82
C GLU A 295 7.22 -32.38 36.78
N HIS A 296 7.71 -33.02 35.70
CA HIS A 296 9.13 -33.30 35.56
C HIS A 296 9.97 -32.04 35.30
N ALA A 297 9.46 -31.10 34.51
CA ALA A 297 10.20 -29.93 34.05
C ALA A 297 9.98 -28.66 34.88
N VAL A 298 8.83 -28.55 35.56
CA VAL A 298 8.36 -27.30 36.18
C VAL A 298 8.20 -27.45 37.69
N ASP A 299 8.73 -26.47 38.43
CA ASP A 299 8.50 -26.29 39.85
C ASP A 299 7.31 -25.36 40.09
N GLU A 300 6.16 -25.97 40.39
CA GLU A 300 4.88 -25.28 40.57
C GLU A 300 4.89 -24.25 41.71
N ARG A 301 5.87 -24.29 42.63
CA ARG A 301 6.00 -23.25 43.68
C ARG A 301 6.22 -21.84 43.14
N TYR A 302 6.67 -21.74 41.89
CA TYR A 302 6.88 -20.46 41.20
C TYR A 302 5.76 -20.10 40.22
N ILE A 303 4.68 -20.89 40.16
CA ILE A 303 3.59 -20.77 39.22
C ILE A 303 2.29 -20.46 39.96
N ASP A 304 1.45 -19.64 39.33
CA ASP A 304 0.06 -19.41 39.72
C ASP A 304 -0.85 -20.07 38.68
N ASP A 305 -1.72 -20.98 39.12
CA ASP A 305 -2.64 -21.73 38.27
C ASP A 305 -3.73 -20.84 37.63
N ASP A 306 -4.10 -19.72 38.28
CA ASP A 306 -5.04 -18.74 37.73
C ASP A 306 -4.38 -17.88 36.62
N ALA A 307 -3.05 -17.77 36.66
CA ALA A 307 -2.22 -17.08 35.67
C ALA A 307 -1.49 -18.04 34.70
N THR A 308 -1.81 -19.33 34.73
CA THR A 308 -1.26 -20.33 33.82
C THR A 308 -2.33 -20.82 32.88
N TYR A 309 -2.12 -20.62 31.59
CA TYR A 309 -3.09 -20.87 30.53
C TYR A 309 -2.60 -21.96 29.59
N ILE A 310 -3.52 -22.80 29.15
CA ILE A 310 -3.28 -23.87 28.19
C ILE A 310 -4.33 -23.82 27.08
N ASP A 311 -3.93 -24.19 25.87
CA ASP A 311 -4.83 -24.35 24.73
C ASP A 311 -5.24 -25.81 24.60
N ILE A 312 -6.47 -26.13 24.99
CA ILE A 312 -7.06 -27.46 24.82
C ILE A 312 -7.77 -27.53 23.48
N GLY A 313 -7.26 -28.36 22.58
CA GLY A 313 -7.87 -28.69 21.31
C GLY A 313 -8.81 -29.90 21.42
N ARG A 314 -9.94 -29.84 20.70
CA ARG A 314 -10.76 -30.99 20.33
C ARG A 314 -10.90 -31.03 18.82
N GLN A 315 -10.50 -32.14 18.23
CA GLN A 315 -10.52 -32.35 16.78
C GLN A 315 -11.46 -33.50 16.41
N LEU A 316 -12.28 -33.27 15.40
CA LEU A 316 -13.13 -34.29 14.77
C LEU A 316 -12.61 -34.52 13.36
N THR A 317 -12.17 -35.74 13.06
CA THR A 317 -11.58 -36.11 11.76
C THR A 317 -12.34 -37.30 11.19
N PRO A 318 -12.60 -37.39 9.87
CA PRO A 318 -13.19 -38.59 9.32
C PRO A 318 -12.32 -39.82 9.59
N ARG A 319 -12.94 -40.89 10.09
CA ARG A 319 -12.25 -42.13 10.45
C ARG A 319 -11.86 -42.92 9.19
N PRO A 320 -10.64 -43.49 9.11
CA PRO A 320 -10.30 -44.40 8.04
C PRO A 320 -11.29 -45.57 7.93
N GLY A 321 -11.67 -45.94 6.71
CA GLY A 321 -12.62 -47.02 6.45
C GLY A 321 -14.10 -46.70 6.72
N SER A 322 -14.42 -45.51 7.24
CA SER A 322 -15.81 -45.09 7.43
C SER A 322 -16.45 -44.58 6.14
N THR A 323 -17.76 -44.32 6.18
CA THR A 323 -18.51 -43.68 5.10
C THR A 323 -18.03 -42.24 4.81
N LEU A 324 -17.33 -41.60 5.76
CA LEU A 324 -16.81 -40.25 5.62
C LEU A 324 -15.31 -40.20 5.31
N LYS A 325 -14.62 -41.34 5.19
CA LYS A 325 -13.15 -41.42 5.03
C LYS A 325 -12.57 -40.48 3.97
N ASP A 326 -13.33 -40.25 2.89
CA ASP A 326 -12.95 -39.38 1.77
C ASP A 326 -13.72 -38.05 1.81
N SER A 327 -13.89 -37.44 2.98
CA SER A 327 -14.60 -36.17 3.16
C SER A 327 -13.76 -35.07 3.81
N VAL A 328 -14.14 -33.83 3.51
CA VAL A 328 -13.69 -32.63 4.21
C VAL A 328 -14.83 -32.15 5.08
N LEU A 329 -14.55 -31.96 6.37
CA LEU A 329 -15.50 -31.43 7.33
C LEU A 329 -15.40 -29.90 7.41
N LEU A 330 -16.53 -29.21 7.38
CA LEU A 330 -16.61 -27.77 7.59
C LEU A 330 -17.61 -27.44 8.70
N TRP A 331 -17.26 -26.54 9.63
CA TRP A 331 -18.15 -26.07 10.68
C TRP A 331 -19.41 -25.42 10.11
N ARG A 332 -20.57 -25.81 10.63
CA ARG A 332 -21.85 -25.17 10.30
C ARG A 332 -21.97 -23.83 11.00
N LYS A 333 -22.22 -22.77 10.23
CA LYS A 333 -22.43 -21.42 10.76
C LYS A 333 -23.57 -21.38 11.77
N CYS A 334 -24.68 -22.07 11.50
CA CYS A 334 -25.83 -22.08 12.42
C CYS A 334 -25.51 -22.67 13.80
N CYS A 335 -24.65 -23.70 13.86
CA CYS A 335 -24.19 -24.30 15.12
C CYS A 335 -23.25 -23.34 15.87
N LEU A 336 -22.32 -22.71 15.17
CA LEU A 336 -21.41 -21.72 15.75
C LEU A 336 -22.16 -20.46 16.23
N ASP A 337 -23.20 -20.03 15.51
CA ASP A 337 -24.07 -18.93 15.95
C ASP A 337 -24.87 -19.30 17.20
N ASN A 338 -25.27 -20.57 17.36
CA ASN A 338 -25.90 -21.02 18.60
C ASN A 338 -24.93 -20.93 19.79
N ILE A 339 -23.70 -21.41 19.62
CA ILE A 339 -22.63 -21.27 20.63
C ILE A 339 -22.43 -19.80 20.99
N TRP A 340 -22.33 -18.92 19.99
CA TRP A 340 -22.20 -17.48 20.21
C TRP A 340 -23.36 -16.90 21.02
N ARG A 341 -24.62 -17.23 20.67
CA ARG A 341 -25.79 -16.74 21.42
C ARG A 341 -25.78 -17.20 22.87
N SER A 342 -25.46 -18.47 23.13
CA SER A 342 -25.35 -19.00 24.49
C SER A 342 -24.25 -18.31 25.29
N ARG A 343 -23.06 -18.11 24.68
CA ARG A 343 -21.96 -17.37 25.30
C ARG A 343 -22.33 -15.91 25.59
N GLN A 344 -23.03 -15.26 24.66
CA GLN A 344 -23.50 -13.89 24.84
C GLN A 344 -24.55 -13.77 25.95
N ALA A 345 -25.48 -14.72 26.06
CA ALA A 345 -26.47 -14.75 27.15
C ALA A 345 -25.80 -14.91 28.52
N TRP A 346 -24.86 -15.86 28.65
CA TRP A 346 -24.08 -16.04 29.87
C TRP A 346 -23.29 -14.77 30.23
N SER A 347 -22.63 -14.15 29.23
CA SER A 347 -21.86 -12.93 29.43
C SER A 347 -22.70 -11.79 29.98
N ARG A 348 -23.91 -11.59 29.43
CA ARG A 348 -24.84 -10.55 29.90
C ARG A 348 -25.28 -10.80 31.34
N ALA A 349 -25.57 -12.03 31.71
CA ALA A 349 -25.99 -12.38 33.06
C ALA A 349 -24.87 -12.17 34.10
N ASN A 350 -23.62 -12.45 33.74
CA ASN A 350 -22.49 -12.44 34.68
C ASN A 350 -21.67 -11.13 34.68
N ASN A 351 -21.89 -10.24 33.71
CA ASN A 351 -21.21 -8.94 33.64
C ASN A 351 -22.17 -7.75 33.81
N ALA A 352 -23.42 -7.97 34.25
CA ALA A 352 -24.46 -6.94 34.33
C ALA A 352 -24.08 -5.71 35.17
N ASN A 353 -23.25 -5.91 36.21
CA ASN A 353 -22.82 -4.84 37.13
C ASN A 353 -21.44 -4.24 36.76
N ALA A 354 -20.80 -4.71 35.68
CA ALA A 354 -19.50 -4.20 35.27
C ALA A 354 -19.67 -2.86 34.54
N SER A 355 -19.04 -1.80 35.06
CA SER A 355 -19.05 -0.45 34.49
C SER A 355 -18.20 -0.35 33.21
N SER A 356 -18.56 -1.10 32.17
CA SER A 356 -17.86 -1.02 30.89
C SER A 356 -18.24 0.28 30.19
N ARG A 357 -17.26 1.19 30.02
CA ARG A 357 -17.35 2.43 29.25
C ARG A 357 -17.57 2.15 27.75
N GLY A 358 -18.70 1.54 27.40
CA GLY A 358 -19.13 1.24 26.02
C GLY A 358 -18.33 0.17 25.27
N LYS A 359 -17.49 -0.63 25.94
CA LYS A 359 -16.73 -1.73 25.30
C LYS A 359 -17.41 -3.09 25.58
N PRO A 360 -17.57 -3.95 24.56
CA PRO A 360 -18.17 -5.27 24.75
C PRO A 360 -17.25 -6.19 25.56
N HIS A 361 -17.83 -7.01 26.44
CA HIS A 361 -17.12 -8.02 27.25
C HIS A 361 -16.66 -9.23 26.43
N LEU A 362 -17.34 -9.51 25.32
CA LEU A 362 -16.98 -10.55 24.37
C LEU A 362 -16.77 -9.96 22.98
N LEU A 363 -15.72 -10.43 22.29
CA LEU A 363 -15.42 -10.08 20.91
C LEU A 363 -15.68 -11.30 20.02
N LYS A 364 -16.48 -11.10 18.96
CA LYS A 364 -16.75 -12.09 17.91
C LYS A 364 -15.93 -11.77 16.65
N ALA A 365 -15.22 -12.75 16.12
CA ALA A 365 -14.64 -12.71 14.79
C ALA A 365 -15.11 -13.92 13.97
N GLU A 366 -15.74 -13.69 12.83
CA GLU A 366 -16.30 -14.72 11.95
C GLU A 366 -15.54 -14.74 10.62
N TYR A 367 -15.11 -15.92 10.15
CA TYR A 367 -14.29 -16.08 8.95
C TYR A 367 -14.95 -17.05 7.97
N HIS A 368 -15.67 -16.52 6.99
CA HIS A 368 -16.35 -17.32 5.96
C HIS A 368 -15.36 -18.16 5.16
N PHE A 369 -15.69 -19.43 4.92
CA PHE A 369 -14.89 -20.32 4.08
C PHE A 369 -15.11 -19.97 2.60
N VAL A 370 -14.12 -19.40 1.90
CA VAL A 370 -14.19 -19.07 0.45
C VAL A 370 -15.48 -18.30 0.09
N SER A 371 -16.02 -17.47 0.99
CA SER A 371 -17.31 -16.74 0.88
C SER A 371 -18.61 -17.57 0.99
N PHE A 372 -18.58 -18.79 1.52
CA PHE A 372 -19.78 -19.55 1.85
C PHE A 372 -20.63 -18.87 2.92
N ARG A 373 -21.95 -18.91 2.72
CA ARG A 373 -22.93 -18.47 3.73
C ARG A 373 -23.00 -19.45 4.89
N ASP A 374 -23.08 -20.74 4.58
CA ASP A 374 -23.45 -21.77 5.55
C ASP A 374 -22.26 -22.31 6.38
N ALA A 375 -21.01 -22.09 5.94
CA ALA A 375 -19.80 -22.61 6.59
C ALA A 375 -18.81 -21.50 6.96
N THR A 376 -18.29 -21.53 8.19
CA THR A 376 -17.42 -20.46 8.73
C THR A 376 -16.49 -20.95 9.83
N ASN A 377 -15.43 -20.20 10.12
CA ASN A 377 -14.69 -20.29 11.38
C ASN A 377 -15.19 -19.20 12.34
N LEU A 378 -15.01 -19.41 13.64
CA LEU A 378 -15.43 -18.47 14.68
C LEU A 378 -14.35 -18.34 15.76
N THR A 379 -14.06 -17.11 16.17
CA THR A 379 -13.31 -16.82 17.40
C THR A 379 -14.19 -16.00 18.34
N ILE A 380 -14.28 -16.45 19.59
CA ILE A 380 -14.92 -15.73 20.70
C ILE A 380 -13.82 -15.42 21.71
N ALA A 381 -13.48 -14.15 21.90
CA ALA A 381 -12.46 -13.74 22.87
C ALA A 381 -13.08 -12.93 24.01
N ALA A 382 -12.70 -13.26 25.25
CA ALA A 382 -13.09 -12.52 26.43
C ALA A 382 -12.25 -11.25 26.60
N SER A 383 -12.88 -10.17 27.04
CA SER A 383 -12.17 -8.99 27.52
C SER A 383 -11.59 -9.26 28.91
N GLN A 384 -10.46 -8.66 29.24
CA GLN A 384 -9.77 -8.93 30.52
C GLN A 384 -10.54 -8.52 31.77
N ASP A 385 -11.48 -7.59 31.63
CA ASP A 385 -12.30 -7.11 32.73
C ASP A 385 -13.62 -7.89 32.82
N SER A 386 -13.82 -8.94 32.01
CA SER A 386 -15.05 -9.74 32.05
C SER A 386 -14.94 -10.95 32.97
N ALA A 387 -16.10 -11.38 33.48
CA ALA A 387 -16.23 -12.56 34.32
C ALA A 387 -15.66 -13.83 33.66
N GLU A 388 -15.77 -13.96 32.34
CA GLU A 388 -15.19 -15.09 31.59
C GLU A 388 -13.68 -15.16 31.78
N PHE A 389 -12.98 -14.04 31.58
CA PHE A 389 -11.52 -13.98 31.71
C PHE A 389 -11.10 -14.18 33.16
N GLN A 390 -11.80 -13.55 34.11
CA GLN A 390 -11.54 -13.67 35.54
C GLN A 390 -11.77 -15.09 36.07
N GLN A 391 -12.71 -15.83 35.48
CA GLN A 391 -12.94 -17.25 35.81
C GLN A 391 -12.03 -18.21 35.04
N GLY A 392 -11.16 -17.68 34.16
CA GLY A 392 -10.11 -18.44 33.51
C GLY A 392 -10.35 -18.80 32.03
N LEU A 393 -11.40 -18.33 31.36
CA LEU A 393 -11.64 -18.60 29.94
C LEU A 393 -11.28 -17.39 29.06
N VAL A 394 -10.16 -17.51 28.34
CA VAL A 394 -9.58 -16.40 27.56
C VAL A 394 -10.21 -16.31 26.17
N TYR A 395 -10.27 -17.42 25.43
CA TYR A 395 -10.93 -17.48 24.14
C TYR A 395 -11.40 -18.89 23.80
N SER A 396 -12.32 -18.97 22.83
CA SER A 396 -12.70 -20.19 22.11
C SER A 396 -12.55 -19.96 20.60
N GLN A 397 -11.91 -20.87 19.90
CA GLN A 397 -11.71 -20.84 18.44
C GLN A 397 -12.26 -22.11 17.79
N PHE A 398 -13.00 -21.94 16.70
CA PHE A 398 -13.57 -23.02 15.90
C PHE A 398 -13.10 -22.83 14.46
N TYR A 399 -12.33 -23.77 13.93
CA TYR A 399 -11.81 -23.65 12.57
C TYR A 399 -11.77 -24.96 11.79
N ASN A 400 -11.90 -24.84 10.47
CA ASN A 400 -11.77 -25.94 9.51
C ASN A 400 -10.29 -26.28 9.30
N LEU A 401 -9.94 -27.58 9.29
CA LEU A 401 -8.55 -28.04 9.13
C LEU A 401 -8.06 -28.05 7.69
N ILE A 402 -8.93 -27.85 6.69
CA ILE A 402 -8.56 -27.69 5.28
C ILE A 402 -7.68 -26.44 5.00
N LYS A 403 -7.29 -25.69 6.02
CA LYS A 403 -6.21 -24.71 5.93
C LYS A 403 -4.82 -25.33 5.83
N VAL A 404 -4.63 -26.57 6.31
CA VAL A 404 -3.33 -27.27 6.39
C VAL A 404 -2.58 -27.33 5.04
N PRO A 405 -3.23 -27.67 3.90
CA PRO A 405 -2.60 -27.65 2.58
C PRO A 405 -1.96 -26.30 2.18
N PHE A 406 -2.35 -25.22 2.85
CA PHE A 406 -1.94 -23.85 2.52
C PHE A 406 -1.07 -23.20 3.60
N ASP A 407 -1.03 -23.74 4.82
CA ASP A 407 -0.28 -23.19 5.96
C ASP A 407 1.14 -23.78 6.00
N SER A 408 2.12 -23.02 5.51
CA SER A 408 3.54 -23.34 5.69
C SER A 408 4.15 -22.31 6.64
N ALA A 409 4.28 -22.67 7.92
CA ALA A 409 4.77 -21.78 8.97
C ALA A 409 4.08 -20.39 8.96
N LYS A 410 2.75 -20.37 8.92
CA LYS A 410 1.90 -19.16 8.82
C LYS A 410 2.04 -18.36 7.51
N THR A 411 2.73 -18.91 6.52
CA THR A 411 2.91 -18.30 5.21
C THR A 411 1.98 -18.92 4.17
N PHE A 412 0.83 -18.28 3.95
CA PHE A 412 -0.21 -18.73 3.02
C PHE A 412 0.00 -18.26 1.57
N PRO A 413 -0.49 -18.99 0.54
CA PRO A 413 -0.24 -18.65 -0.87
C PRO A 413 -0.82 -17.28 -1.21
N PHE A 414 -0.14 -16.52 -2.06
CA PHE A 414 -0.62 -15.23 -2.56
C PHE A 414 -0.84 -14.12 -1.50
N GLN A 415 -0.53 -14.34 -0.21
CA GLN A 415 -0.76 -13.33 0.84
C GLN A 415 0.22 -12.14 0.80
N SER A 416 1.33 -12.25 0.05
CA SER A 416 2.27 -11.16 -0.10
C SER A 416 1.62 -9.98 -0.82
N ARG A 417 1.48 -8.84 -0.13
CA ARG A 417 0.97 -7.59 -0.72
C ARG A 417 1.83 -7.10 -1.89
N GLY A 418 3.12 -7.44 -1.89
CA GLY A 418 4.03 -7.10 -2.98
C GLY A 418 3.60 -7.64 -4.33
N LEU A 419 2.82 -8.74 -4.36
CA LEU A 419 2.29 -9.31 -5.61
C LEU A 419 1.39 -8.33 -6.37
N GLU A 420 0.71 -7.38 -5.71
CA GLU A 420 -0.09 -6.35 -6.42
C GLU A 420 0.77 -5.51 -7.38
N SER A 421 2.08 -5.41 -7.15
CA SER A 421 3.01 -4.71 -8.04
C SER A 421 3.13 -5.40 -9.41
N LEU A 422 2.72 -6.66 -9.52
CA LEU A 422 2.62 -7.38 -10.80
C LEU A 422 1.55 -6.81 -11.72
N ALA A 423 0.59 -6.03 -11.20
CA ALA A 423 -0.41 -5.33 -12.00
C ALA A 423 0.09 -3.99 -12.55
N LEU A 424 1.30 -3.54 -12.17
CA LEU A 424 1.85 -2.26 -12.59
C LEU A 424 2.69 -2.39 -13.87
N ASP A 425 2.64 -1.36 -14.69
CA ASP A 425 3.38 -1.28 -15.95
C ASP A 425 4.91 -1.28 -15.68
N PRO A 426 5.71 -2.16 -16.34
CA PRO A 426 7.16 -2.21 -16.14
C PRO A 426 7.92 -0.95 -16.55
N ALA A 427 7.48 -0.23 -17.59
CA ALA A 427 8.06 1.06 -17.98
C ALA A 427 7.75 2.13 -16.91
N TYR A 428 6.55 2.10 -16.36
CA TYR A 428 6.17 2.93 -15.22
C TYR A 428 7.03 2.65 -13.97
N LEU A 429 7.30 1.38 -13.65
CA LEU A 429 8.16 1.00 -12.52
C LEU A 429 9.62 1.47 -12.71
N ARG A 430 10.14 1.44 -13.95
CA ARG A 430 11.48 1.96 -14.27
C ARG A 430 11.56 3.47 -14.03
N ASP A 431 10.58 4.24 -14.50
CA ASP A 431 10.57 5.69 -14.31
C ASP A 431 10.24 6.10 -12.85
N GLN A 432 9.55 5.23 -12.11
CA GLN A 432 9.33 5.40 -10.66
C GLN A 432 10.57 5.12 -9.80
N ASN A 433 11.45 4.18 -10.17
CA ASN A 433 12.64 3.83 -9.39
C ASN A 433 13.54 5.04 -9.06
N ASN A 434 13.55 6.06 -9.93
CA ASN A 434 14.31 7.29 -9.71
C ASN A 434 13.63 8.25 -8.70
N THR A 435 12.37 8.00 -8.34
CA THR A 435 11.51 8.89 -7.54
C THR A 435 11.18 8.32 -6.15
N THR A 436 11.20 7.00 -5.98
CA THR A 436 10.96 6.32 -4.69
C THR A 436 12.25 5.68 -4.18
N LYS A 437 12.83 6.25 -3.12
CA LYS A 437 14.01 5.70 -2.44
C LYS A 437 13.68 4.35 -1.78
N GLY A 438 13.67 3.27 -2.57
CA GLY A 438 13.93 1.90 -2.11
C GLY A 438 12.76 1.00 -1.71
N LEU A 439 11.55 1.10 -2.30
CA LEU A 439 10.41 0.26 -1.87
C LEU A 439 9.83 -0.71 -2.91
N HIS A 440 10.59 -1.17 -3.90
CA HIS A 440 10.05 -2.12 -4.89
C HIS A 440 10.89 -3.40 -5.02
N ALA A 441 10.24 -4.54 -4.79
CA ALA A 441 10.79 -5.85 -5.09
C ALA A 441 11.00 -6.02 -6.60
N HIS A 442 12.12 -6.62 -6.99
CA HIS A 442 12.44 -6.92 -8.38
C HIS A 442 11.31 -7.73 -9.05
N MET A 443 10.79 -7.28 -10.20
CA MET A 443 9.63 -7.89 -10.87
C MET A 443 9.80 -9.40 -11.12
N ALA A 444 11.00 -9.85 -11.47
CA ALA A 444 11.26 -11.28 -11.66
C ALA A 444 11.09 -12.08 -10.35
N THR A 445 11.42 -11.49 -9.20
CA THR A 445 11.22 -12.11 -7.88
C THR A 445 9.74 -12.25 -7.57
N LEU A 446 8.92 -11.25 -7.92
CA LEU A 446 7.47 -11.32 -7.73
C LEU A 446 6.82 -12.34 -8.65
N VAL A 447 7.22 -12.43 -9.92
CA VAL A 447 6.73 -13.46 -10.86
C VAL A 447 7.12 -14.84 -10.35
N LYS A 448 8.36 -15.03 -9.88
CA LYS A 448 8.81 -16.28 -9.26
C LYS A 448 7.98 -16.60 -8.01
N GLY A 449 7.74 -15.64 -7.14
CA GLY A 449 6.91 -15.80 -5.95
C GLY A 449 5.46 -16.20 -6.27
N TYR A 450 4.86 -15.57 -7.28
CA TYR A 450 3.53 -15.93 -7.78
C TYR A 450 3.47 -17.37 -8.30
N ARG A 451 4.46 -17.78 -9.12
CA ARG A 451 4.57 -19.16 -9.65
C ARG A 451 4.78 -20.19 -8.55
N LEU A 452 5.63 -19.90 -7.57
CA LEU A 452 5.84 -20.77 -6.42
C LEU A 452 4.55 -20.94 -5.60
N CYS A 453 3.73 -19.88 -5.47
CA CYS A 453 2.41 -20.01 -4.86
C CYS A 453 1.49 -20.95 -5.65
N LYS A 454 1.45 -20.84 -6.98
CA LYS A 454 0.68 -21.75 -7.85
C LYS A 454 1.15 -23.20 -7.71
N ALA A 455 2.45 -23.44 -7.85
CA ALA A 455 3.04 -24.77 -7.72
C ALA A 455 2.78 -25.40 -6.34
N ARG A 456 2.86 -24.59 -5.26
CA ARG A 456 2.54 -25.06 -3.92
C ARG A 456 1.07 -25.48 -3.81
N VAL A 457 0.14 -24.68 -4.34
CA VAL A 457 -1.28 -25.05 -4.32
C VAL A 457 -1.53 -26.30 -5.15
N ASP A 458 -0.91 -26.40 -6.33
CA ASP A 458 -1.06 -27.55 -7.22
C ASP A 458 -0.60 -28.86 -6.57
N ALA A 459 0.55 -28.81 -5.88
CA ALA A 459 1.10 -29.96 -5.15
C ALA A 459 0.28 -30.38 -3.92
N ASN A 460 -0.48 -29.45 -3.32
CA ASN A 460 -1.23 -29.67 -2.09
C ASN A 460 -2.74 -29.88 -2.30
N VAL A 461 -3.28 -29.55 -3.47
CA VAL A 461 -4.69 -29.71 -3.82
C VAL A 461 -4.80 -30.60 -5.06
N PRO A 462 -5.07 -31.90 -4.88
CA PRO A 462 -5.04 -32.85 -5.99
C PRO A 462 -6.18 -32.60 -6.98
N PRO A 463 -5.99 -32.97 -8.27
CA PRO A 463 -7.09 -33.00 -9.22
C PRO A 463 -8.18 -33.99 -8.79
N PRO A 464 -9.45 -33.77 -9.16
CA PRO A 464 -10.43 -34.84 -9.19
C PRO A 464 -9.93 -36.01 -10.07
N ALA A 465 -10.24 -37.24 -9.68
CA ALA A 465 -10.01 -38.42 -10.48
C ALA A 465 -10.84 -38.37 -11.78
N ALA A 466 -10.42 -39.11 -12.82
CA ALA A 466 -11.08 -39.09 -14.13
C ALA A 466 -12.54 -39.59 -14.07
N ASP A 467 -12.86 -40.47 -13.13
CA ASP A 467 -14.20 -40.99 -12.87
C ASP A 467 -15.06 -40.07 -11.99
N GLY A 468 -14.49 -38.97 -11.47
CA GLY A 468 -15.13 -38.04 -10.55
C GLY A 468 -15.40 -38.58 -9.15
N ARG A 469 -15.01 -39.84 -8.84
CA ARG A 469 -15.33 -40.55 -7.57
C ARG A 469 -14.17 -40.57 -6.58
N GLY A 470 -13.23 -39.64 -6.72
CA GLY A 470 -12.06 -39.54 -5.86
C GLY A 470 -11.13 -38.40 -6.27
N VAL A 471 -9.93 -38.39 -5.71
CA VAL A 471 -8.84 -37.51 -6.13
C VAL A 471 -7.78 -38.33 -6.87
N ARG A 472 -7.09 -37.70 -7.83
CA ARG A 472 -6.06 -38.36 -8.64
C ARG A 472 -4.91 -38.84 -7.75
N ASP A 473 -4.30 -39.96 -8.13
CA ASP A 473 -3.13 -40.58 -7.49
C ASP A 473 -3.34 -41.10 -6.06
N GLY A 474 -4.60 -41.18 -5.59
CA GLY A 474 -4.94 -41.84 -4.32
C GLY A 474 -4.47 -41.11 -3.06
N HIS A 475 -3.96 -39.87 -3.17
CA HIS A 475 -3.54 -39.08 -2.02
C HIS A 475 -4.74 -38.73 -1.13
N ALA A 476 -4.63 -38.94 0.18
CA ALA A 476 -5.69 -38.59 1.12
C ALA A 476 -5.89 -37.06 1.18
N PHE A 477 -7.03 -36.57 0.68
CA PHE A 477 -7.45 -35.16 0.78
C PHE A 477 -8.59 -35.00 1.80
N CYS A 478 -8.37 -35.52 3.00
CA CYS A 478 -9.36 -35.60 4.07
C CYS A 478 -8.97 -34.66 5.22
N PHE A 479 -9.89 -33.80 5.65
CA PHE A 479 -9.64 -32.82 6.70
C PHE A 479 -10.82 -32.67 7.64
N GLY A 480 -10.53 -32.59 8.94
CA GLY A 480 -11.52 -32.44 9.98
C GLY A 480 -11.89 -30.99 10.34
N VAL A 481 -12.57 -30.85 11.46
CA VAL A 481 -12.83 -29.58 12.14
C VAL A 481 -12.19 -29.59 13.53
N ARG A 482 -11.82 -28.41 14.04
CA ARG A 482 -11.24 -28.25 15.37
C ARG A 482 -11.91 -27.14 16.15
N ALA A 483 -12.14 -27.42 17.44
CA ALA A 483 -12.47 -26.46 18.47
C ALA A 483 -11.28 -26.35 19.43
N GLU A 484 -10.95 -25.15 19.90
CA GLU A 484 -9.84 -24.89 20.80
C GLU A 484 -10.25 -23.87 21.84
N ASP A 485 -9.98 -24.16 23.11
CA ASP A 485 -10.25 -23.28 24.23
C ASP A 485 -8.97 -22.95 24.97
N ARG A 486 -8.70 -21.65 25.17
CA ARG A 486 -7.62 -21.19 26.06
C ARG A 486 -8.18 -21.01 27.46
N VAL A 487 -7.76 -21.87 28.37
CA VAL A 487 -8.26 -21.91 29.76
C VAL A 487 -7.12 -21.83 30.77
N SER A 488 -7.37 -21.22 31.93
CA SER A 488 -6.46 -21.31 33.07
C SER A 488 -6.41 -22.75 33.60
N VAL A 489 -5.29 -23.17 34.19
CA VAL A 489 -5.15 -24.48 34.83
C VAL A 489 -6.18 -24.66 35.95
N SER A 490 -6.45 -23.61 36.75
CA SER A 490 -7.51 -23.65 37.78
C SER A 490 -8.88 -24.01 37.21
N LEU A 491 -9.31 -23.32 36.14
CA LEU A 491 -10.56 -23.62 35.45
C LEU A 491 -10.56 -25.04 34.86
N LEU A 492 -9.46 -25.46 34.24
CA LEU A 492 -9.35 -26.80 33.67
C LEU A 492 -9.56 -27.87 34.75
N ARG A 493 -8.90 -27.75 35.90
CA ARG A 493 -9.04 -28.72 37.01
C ARG A 493 -10.47 -28.79 37.52
N ARG A 494 -11.15 -27.65 37.65
CA ARG A 494 -12.60 -27.60 38.00
C ARG A 494 -13.46 -28.31 36.96
N ILE A 495 -13.21 -28.09 35.67
CA ILE A 495 -13.95 -28.73 34.58
C ILE A 495 -13.70 -30.23 34.57
N ALA A 496 -12.44 -30.67 34.70
CA ALA A 496 -12.06 -32.08 34.68
C ALA A 496 -12.74 -32.89 35.78
N GLN A 497 -13.00 -32.28 36.95
CA GLN A 497 -13.74 -32.89 38.06
C GLN A 497 -15.26 -32.93 37.83
N ALA A 498 -15.79 -32.03 36.99
CA ALA A 498 -17.21 -31.79 36.80
C ALA A 498 -17.72 -32.22 35.40
N LEU A 499 -16.93 -32.97 34.62
CA LEU A 499 -17.30 -33.39 33.27
C LEU A 499 -18.62 -34.17 33.30
N PRO A 500 -19.71 -33.64 32.72
CA PRO A 500 -20.97 -34.37 32.64
C PRO A 500 -20.83 -35.55 31.66
N PRO A 501 -21.74 -36.55 31.72
CA PRO A 501 -21.86 -37.54 30.67
C PRO A 501 -22.08 -36.86 29.30
N VAL A 502 -21.58 -37.51 28.24
CA VAL A 502 -21.60 -37.02 26.86
C VAL A 502 -23.00 -36.52 26.48
N ILE A 503 -23.13 -35.22 26.21
CA ILE A 503 -24.36 -34.65 25.65
C ILE A 503 -24.39 -35.05 24.17
N THR A 504 -25.21 -36.04 23.82
CA THR A 504 -25.44 -36.45 22.44
C THR A 504 -26.25 -35.35 21.73
N SER A 505 -25.58 -34.63 20.82
CA SER A 505 -26.27 -33.69 19.91
C SER A 505 -27.04 -34.50 18.88
N THR A 506 -28.31 -34.14 18.64
CA THR A 506 -29.17 -34.78 17.62
C THR A 506 -28.70 -34.52 16.18
N ARG A 507 -27.77 -33.58 15.95
CA ARG A 507 -27.13 -33.33 14.64
C ARG A 507 -25.65 -32.99 14.80
N PRO A 508 -24.77 -33.47 13.90
CA PRO A 508 -23.35 -33.12 13.93
C PRO A 508 -23.13 -31.65 13.59
N PRO A 509 -22.16 -30.97 14.22
CA PRO A 509 -21.95 -29.53 14.06
C PRO A 509 -21.15 -29.15 12.80
N TYR A 510 -20.96 -30.10 11.87
CA TYR A 510 -20.21 -29.94 10.63
C TYR A 510 -21.00 -30.45 9.42
N PHE A 511 -20.64 -29.95 8.24
CA PHE A 511 -20.96 -30.57 6.95
C PHE A 511 -19.86 -31.56 6.59
N ALA A 512 -20.18 -32.60 5.83
CA ALA A 512 -19.20 -33.49 5.22
C ALA A 512 -19.29 -33.37 3.70
N ILE A 513 -18.22 -32.89 3.07
CA ILE A 513 -18.15 -32.64 1.63
C ILE A 513 -17.18 -33.66 1.02
N PRO A 514 -17.56 -34.40 -0.03
CA PRO A 514 -16.64 -35.31 -0.69
C PRO A 514 -15.34 -34.62 -1.10
N SER A 515 -14.21 -35.28 -0.87
CA SER A 515 -12.87 -34.72 -1.09
C SER A 515 -12.66 -34.30 -2.54
N ALA A 516 -13.15 -35.10 -3.49
CA ALA A 516 -13.12 -34.78 -4.92
C ALA A 516 -13.83 -33.46 -5.24
N SER A 517 -15.04 -33.27 -4.69
CA SER A 517 -15.84 -32.06 -4.87
C SER A 517 -15.17 -30.84 -4.24
N MET A 518 -14.62 -30.98 -3.02
CA MET A 518 -13.92 -29.89 -2.35
C MET A 518 -12.63 -29.50 -3.08
N ALA A 519 -11.81 -30.47 -3.48
CA ALA A 519 -10.57 -30.22 -4.22
C ALA A 519 -10.86 -29.56 -5.58
N GLY A 520 -11.86 -30.06 -6.31
CA GLY A 520 -12.34 -29.46 -7.56
C GLY A 520 -12.81 -28.01 -7.37
N PHE A 521 -13.61 -27.76 -6.32
CA PHE A 521 -14.09 -26.42 -5.98
C PHE A 521 -12.95 -25.45 -5.64
N LEU A 522 -11.98 -25.86 -4.82
CA LEU A 522 -10.82 -25.04 -4.45
C LEU A 522 -9.96 -24.73 -5.68
N ARG A 523 -9.68 -25.73 -6.52
CA ARG A 523 -8.96 -25.52 -7.78
C ARG A 523 -9.70 -24.55 -8.69
N ALA A 524 -11.01 -24.70 -8.88
CA ALA A 524 -11.81 -23.78 -9.68
C ALA A 524 -11.82 -22.34 -9.11
N SER A 525 -11.98 -22.21 -7.79
CA SER A 525 -12.02 -20.92 -7.08
C SER A 525 -10.70 -20.14 -7.21
N ILE A 526 -9.57 -20.84 -7.16
CA ILE A 526 -8.23 -20.24 -7.34
C ILE A 526 -7.96 -19.98 -8.83
N ASN A 527 -8.25 -20.97 -9.69
CA ASN A 527 -7.97 -20.88 -11.12
C ASN A 527 -8.71 -19.74 -11.80
N ARG A 528 -9.98 -19.45 -11.44
CA ARG A 528 -10.70 -18.32 -12.05
C ARG A 528 -9.98 -16.99 -11.82
N GLN A 529 -9.40 -16.78 -10.64
CA GLN A 529 -8.65 -15.56 -10.30
C GLN A 529 -7.28 -15.53 -10.98
N CYS A 530 -6.54 -16.65 -10.96
CA CYS A 530 -5.28 -16.78 -11.69
C CYS A 530 -5.50 -16.50 -13.18
N PHE A 531 -6.53 -17.11 -13.78
CA PHE A 531 -6.87 -16.97 -15.18
C PHE A 531 -7.22 -15.52 -15.53
N LEU A 532 -8.09 -14.86 -14.75
CA LEU A 532 -8.44 -13.45 -15.00
C LEU A 532 -7.20 -12.54 -14.96
N PHE A 533 -6.33 -12.70 -13.96
CA PHE A 533 -5.08 -11.94 -13.86
C PHE A 533 -4.15 -12.23 -15.05
N GLU A 534 -3.90 -13.50 -15.33
CA GLU A 534 -2.98 -13.97 -16.37
C GLU A 534 -3.47 -13.59 -17.77
N ARG A 535 -4.77 -13.69 -18.05
CA ARG A 535 -5.41 -13.31 -19.31
C ARG A 535 -5.31 -11.82 -19.56
N VAL A 536 -5.71 -10.99 -18.59
CA VAL A 536 -5.59 -9.53 -18.73
C VAL A 536 -4.14 -9.16 -18.94
N ARG A 537 -3.21 -9.78 -18.20
CA ARG A 537 -1.78 -9.50 -18.34
C ARG A 537 -1.17 -9.98 -19.66
N SER A 538 -1.64 -11.09 -20.24
CA SER A 538 -1.08 -11.66 -21.47
C SER A 538 -1.59 -10.96 -22.74
N VAL A 539 -2.81 -10.44 -22.70
CA VAL A 539 -3.43 -9.66 -23.78
C VAL A 539 -3.08 -8.19 -23.70
N ALA A 540 -2.90 -7.68 -22.49
CA ALA A 540 -2.49 -6.31 -22.35
C ALA A 540 -1.10 -6.15 -22.98
N PRO A 541 -0.90 -5.13 -23.83
CA PRO A 541 0.34 -4.92 -24.55
C PRO A 541 1.49 -4.70 -23.56
N ILE A 542 2.71 -4.43 -24.05
CA ILE A 542 3.90 -4.13 -23.22
C ILE A 542 3.64 -3.06 -22.11
N LYS A 543 2.51 -2.33 -22.17
CA LYS A 543 2.02 -1.32 -21.22
C LYS A 543 0.54 -1.56 -20.84
N PHE A 544 0.14 -1.25 -19.60
CA PHE A 544 -1.20 -1.51 -19.04
C PHE A 544 -2.00 -0.22 -18.74
N SER A 545 -3.29 -0.19 -19.07
CA SER A 545 -4.24 0.87 -18.74
C SER A 545 -4.72 0.80 -17.27
N LEU A 546 -5.41 1.86 -16.79
CA LEU A 546 -6.02 1.86 -15.44
C LEU A 546 -7.06 0.74 -15.29
N ALA A 547 -7.88 0.51 -16.32
CA ALA A 547 -8.90 -0.52 -16.29
C ALA A 547 -8.24 -1.90 -16.10
N GLU A 548 -7.25 -2.24 -16.92
CA GLU A 548 -6.50 -3.50 -16.83
C GLU A 548 -5.79 -3.65 -15.48
N THR A 549 -5.15 -2.58 -14.98
CA THR A 549 -4.53 -2.57 -13.64
C THR A 549 -5.56 -2.89 -12.55
N THR A 550 -6.76 -2.29 -12.64
CA THR A 550 -7.82 -2.47 -11.66
C THR A 550 -8.30 -3.92 -11.64
N VAL A 551 -8.48 -4.53 -12.82
CA VAL A 551 -8.84 -5.95 -12.94
C VAL A 551 -7.76 -6.85 -12.34
N MET A 552 -6.49 -6.63 -12.73
CA MET A 552 -5.36 -7.43 -12.22
C MET A 552 -5.20 -7.33 -10.70
N VAL A 553 -5.31 -6.14 -10.12
CA VAL A 553 -5.26 -5.94 -8.67
C VAL A 553 -6.41 -6.67 -7.97
N LEU A 554 -7.64 -6.56 -8.49
CA LEU A 554 -8.80 -7.23 -7.91
C LEU A 554 -8.70 -8.76 -7.99
N ALA A 555 -8.19 -9.30 -9.10
CA ALA A 555 -7.92 -10.72 -9.24
C ALA A 555 -6.86 -11.21 -8.24
N LEU A 556 -5.74 -10.48 -8.10
CA LEU A 556 -4.69 -10.79 -7.13
C LEU A 556 -5.17 -10.69 -5.68
N ARG A 557 -6.07 -9.76 -5.38
CA ARG A 557 -6.72 -9.69 -4.07
C ARG A 557 -7.70 -10.83 -3.86
N GLY A 558 -8.49 -11.18 -4.88
CA GLY A 558 -9.40 -12.31 -4.86
C GLY A 558 -8.70 -13.62 -4.51
N LEU A 559 -7.50 -13.84 -5.06
CA LEU A 559 -6.68 -15.03 -4.74
C LEU A 559 -6.44 -15.22 -3.24
N ARG A 560 -6.26 -14.13 -2.48
CA ARG A 560 -5.99 -14.17 -1.03
C ARG A 560 -7.16 -14.72 -0.20
N PHE A 561 -8.35 -14.79 -0.78
CA PHE A 561 -9.59 -15.23 -0.13
C PHE A 561 -10.25 -16.42 -0.83
N SER A 562 -9.54 -17.06 -1.78
CA SER A 562 -10.12 -18.08 -2.68
C SER A 562 -9.99 -19.53 -2.20
N TYR A 563 -9.36 -19.79 -1.05
CA TYR A 563 -9.02 -21.16 -0.64
C TYR A 563 -9.11 -21.46 0.86
N SER A 564 -9.39 -20.47 1.70
CA SER A 564 -9.43 -20.65 3.16
C SER A 564 -10.54 -19.84 3.82
N SER A 565 -10.75 -20.11 5.11
CA SER A 565 -11.57 -19.28 6.00
C SER A 565 -10.79 -18.02 6.38
N SER A 566 -10.97 -16.94 5.61
CA SER A 566 -10.28 -15.67 5.78
C SER A 566 -11.29 -14.55 6.08
N LEU A 567 -10.85 -13.49 6.78
CA LEU A 567 -11.73 -12.37 7.15
C LEU A 567 -11.97 -11.43 5.96
N ILE A 568 -12.62 -11.91 4.90
CA ILE A 568 -12.87 -11.17 3.65
C ILE A 568 -13.58 -9.83 3.89
N ALA A 569 -14.31 -9.67 4.99
CA ALA A 569 -14.94 -8.42 5.40
C ALA A 569 -13.95 -7.25 5.60
N ILE A 570 -12.65 -7.52 5.85
CA ILE A 570 -11.60 -6.46 5.89
C ILE A 570 -11.19 -5.98 4.51
N GLU A 571 -11.66 -6.63 3.43
CA GLU A 571 -11.48 -6.22 2.04
C GLU A 571 -12.84 -5.76 1.44
N PRO A 572 -13.32 -4.55 1.81
CA PRO A 572 -14.61 -4.03 1.35
C PRO A 572 -14.80 -4.03 -0.17
N ILE A 573 -13.72 -3.89 -0.94
CA ILE A 573 -13.79 -3.85 -2.41
C ILE A 573 -14.23 -5.19 -3.01
N LEU A 574 -13.98 -6.31 -2.33
CA LEU A 574 -14.51 -7.63 -2.71
C LEU A 574 -15.86 -7.88 -2.03
N TRP A 575 -15.95 -7.56 -0.73
CA TRP A 575 -17.05 -8.00 0.12
C TRP A 575 -18.33 -7.16 -0.03
N ARG A 576 -18.21 -5.83 -0.05
CA ARG A 576 -19.36 -4.91 -0.07
C ARG A 576 -19.80 -4.61 -1.50
N ASP A 577 -21.05 -4.17 -1.63
CA ASP A 577 -21.64 -3.73 -2.89
C ASP A 577 -21.36 -2.24 -3.13
N ARG A 578 -22.15 -1.35 -2.52
CA ARG A 578 -21.90 0.11 -2.47
C ARG A 578 -21.99 0.60 -1.04
N TRP A 579 -21.13 1.56 -0.68
CA TRP A 579 -21.20 2.18 0.64
C TRP A 579 -20.58 3.56 0.69
N THR A 580 -21.10 4.39 1.59
CA THR A 580 -20.55 5.70 1.90
C THR A 580 -19.78 5.62 3.22
N PRO A 581 -18.48 5.95 3.28
CA PRO A 581 -17.73 5.93 4.52
C PRO A 581 -18.33 6.92 5.53
N LYS A 582 -18.72 6.44 6.72
CA LYS A 582 -18.96 7.34 7.85
C LYS A 582 -17.64 8.06 8.16
N ARG A 583 -17.63 9.40 8.23
CA ARG A 583 -16.46 10.18 8.67
C ARG A 583 -15.99 9.59 10.00
N ARG A 584 -14.86 8.88 10.02
CA ARG A 584 -14.16 8.60 11.28
C ARG A 584 -13.70 9.96 11.78
N GLY A 585 -14.41 10.51 12.76
CA GLY A 585 -13.92 11.66 13.52
C GLY A 585 -12.54 11.32 14.02
N ARG A 586 -11.50 11.89 13.40
CA ARG A 586 -10.21 11.99 14.07
C ARG A 586 -10.46 12.91 15.24
N TYR A 587 -10.49 12.34 16.45
CA TYR A 587 -10.22 13.02 17.70
C TYR A 587 -10.63 14.51 17.74
N ALA A 588 -11.93 14.76 17.81
CA ALA A 588 -12.44 16.09 18.18
C ALA A 588 -12.24 16.40 19.68
N GLY A 589 -11.68 15.46 20.46
CA GLY A 589 -11.41 15.62 21.89
C GLY A 589 -10.11 16.36 22.26
N ASP A 590 -9.12 16.45 21.35
CA ASP A 590 -7.79 17.00 21.70
C ASP A 590 -7.55 18.45 21.23
N ARG A 591 -8.50 19.06 20.51
CA ARG A 591 -8.44 20.51 20.22
C ARG A 591 -9.28 21.37 21.17
N ALA A 592 -10.19 20.78 21.93
CA ALA A 592 -10.97 21.49 22.94
C ALA A 592 -10.18 21.77 24.24
N ARG A 593 -9.02 21.13 24.44
CA ARG A 593 -8.16 21.35 25.62
C ARG A 593 -6.98 22.31 25.39
N ALA A 594 -6.82 22.83 24.18
CA ALA A 594 -5.77 23.78 23.81
C ALA A 594 -6.28 25.24 23.64
N ARG A 595 -7.55 25.51 23.92
CA ARG A 595 -8.11 26.86 24.06
C ARG A 595 -8.77 26.99 25.43
N GLY A 596 -7.94 27.23 26.42
CA GLY A 596 -8.34 27.48 27.80
C GLY A 596 -7.25 28.26 28.50
N ARG A 597 -6.95 29.46 27.96
CA ARG A 597 -6.29 30.60 28.61
C ARG A 597 -6.16 31.73 27.61
N GLY A 598 -6.87 32.83 27.88
CA GLY A 598 -6.88 34.04 27.06
C GLY A 598 -8.29 34.63 27.03
N GLU A 599 -8.68 35.29 28.11
CA GLU A 599 -9.75 36.28 28.13
C GLU A 599 -9.40 37.41 27.15
N GLY A 600 -10.39 37.90 26.42
CA GLY A 600 -10.25 38.97 25.44
C GLY A 600 -11.45 39.01 24.50
N GLU A 601 -12.41 39.84 24.87
CA GLU A 601 -13.65 40.15 24.15
C GLU A 601 -13.38 40.68 22.73
N GLY A 602 -14.26 40.32 21.80
CA GLY A 602 -14.18 40.74 20.41
C GLY A 602 -15.24 40.04 19.57
N GLU A 603 -16.42 40.63 19.53
CA GLU A 603 -17.56 40.26 18.68
C GLU A 603 -17.16 40.32 17.19
N GLY A 604 -17.63 39.36 16.40
CA GLY A 604 -17.36 39.28 14.98
C GLY A 604 -17.97 38.02 14.38
N GLU A 605 -19.22 38.14 13.97
CA GLU A 605 -19.96 37.14 13.19
C GLU A 605 -19.18 36.80 11.91
N GLY A 606 -19.02 35.50 11.64
CA GLY A 606 -18.29 35.01 10.48
C GLY A 606 -18.73 33.59 10.16
N GLU A 607 -19.76 33.49 9.33
CA GLU A 607 -20.25 32.27 8.70
C GLU A 607 -19.13 31.64 7.85
N GLY A 608 -18.37 30.74 8.46
CA GLY A 608 -17.40 29.89 7.78
C GLY A 608 -18.05 28.59 7.34
N GLU A 609 -18.78 28.61 6.22
CA GLU A 609 -19.14 27.40 5.49
C GLU A 609 -17.86 26.73 4.97
N GLY A 610 -17.29 25.85 5.81
CA GLY A 610 -16.24 24.94 5.38
C GLY A 610 -16.82 23.97 4.35
N GLU A 611 -16.50 24.22 3.08
CA GLU A 611 -16.78 23.37 1.92
C GLU A 611 -16.51 21.89 2.26
N GLY A 612 -17.58 21.19 2.60
CA GLY A 612 -17.54 19.82 3.05
C GLY A 612 -17.34 18.94 1.83
N ASP A 613 -16.13 18.39 1.67
CA ASP A 613 -15.85 17.30 0.72
C ASP A 613 -16.95 16.23 0.89
N ALA A 614 -17.85 16.16 -0.09
CA ALA A 614 -19.06 15.35 -0.01
C ALA A 614 -18.66 13.88 0.21
N PRO A 615 -19.42 13.10 1.00
CA PRO A 615 -19.09 11.70 1.23
C PRO A 615 -19.06 10.91 -0.09
N LEU A 616 -17.87 10.64 -0.62
CA LEU A 616 -17.74 9.93 -1.88
C LEU A 616 -18.24 8.49 -1.73
N GLU A 617 -19.25 8.12 -2.51
CA GLU A 617 -19.77 6.75 -2.62
C GLU A 617 -18.65 5.82 -3.11
N ARG A 618 -18.50 4.67 -2.45
CA ARG A 618 -17.52 3.63 -2.81
C ARG A 618 -18.21 2.42 -3.40
N GLU A 619 -17.47 1.72 -4.23
CA GLU A 619 -17.92 0.52 -4.94
C GLU A 619 -17.09 -0.70 -4.53
N GLY A 620 -17.72 -1.87 -4.57
CA GLY A 620 -17.09 -3.19 -4.43
C GLY A 620 -17.85 -4.24 -5.23
N LEU A 621 -17.39 -5.50 -5.18
CA LEU A 621 -17.91 -6.59 -6.03
C LEU A 621 -19.18 -7.26 -5.47
N GLY A 622 -19.57 -6.94 -4.24
CA GLY A 622 -20.84 -7.37 -3.65
C GLY A 622 -20.91 -8.83 -3.21
N MET A 623 -19.76 -9.49 -3.02
CA MET A 623 -19.71 -10.92 -2.67
C MET A 623 -20.48 -11.28 -1.38
N HIS A 624 -20.60 -10.35 -0.43
CA HIS A 624 -21.43 -10.57 0.76
C HIS A 624 -22.90 -10.77 0.39
N ARG A 625 -23.44 -9.87 -0.42
CA ARG A 625 -24.85 -9.89 -0.84
C ARG A 625 -25.13 -11.17 -1.63
N ALA A 626 -24.30 -11.46 -2.63
CA ALA A 626 -24.41 -12.68 -3.42
C ALA A 626 -24.32 -13.94 -2.54
N SER A 627 -23.46 -13.96 -1.52
CA SER A 627 -23.38 -15.06 -0.56
C SER A 627 -24.68 -15.24 0.22
N GLN A 628 -25.34 -14.17 0.66
CA GLN A 628 -26.63 -14.29 1.34
C GLN A 628 -27.71 -14.85 0.41
N ASP A 629 -27.77 -14.31 -0.81
CA ASP A 629 -28.84 -14.60 -1.79
C ASP A 629 -28.68 -16.00 -2.42
N HIS A 630 -27.43 -16.42 -2.69
CA HIS A 630 -27.11 -17.63 -3.44
C HIS A 630 -26.24 -18.64 -2.69
N GLY A 631 -25.84 -18.37 -1.44
CA GLY A 631 -25.00 -19.26 -0.63
C GLY A 631 -23.49 -19.19 -0.94
N PHE A 632 -23.09 -18.54 -2.03
CA PHE A 632 -21.70 -18.29 -2.44
C PHE A 632 -21.51 -16.87 -2.96
N GLY A 633 -20.34 -16.28 -2.68
CA GLY A 633 -20.03 -14.91 -3.07
C GLY A 633 -19.68 -14.75 -4.56
N TRP A 634 -20.70 -14.77 -5.41
CA TRP A 634 -20.60 -14.33 -6.80
C TRP A 634 -20.34 -12.81 -6.89
N TRP A 635 -19.78 -12.38 -8.02
CA TRP A 635 -19.74 -10.96 -8.38
C TRP A 635 -21.13 -10.52 -8.77
N LEU A 636 -21.55 -9.34 -8.31
CA LEU A 636 -22.82 -8.78 -8.74
C LEU A 636 -22.75 -8.37 -10.23
N PRO A 637 -23.77 -8.70 -11.04
CA PRO A 637 -23.79 -8.38 -12.46
C PRO A 637 -23.85 -6.87 -12.72
N GLY A 638 -23.55 -6.47 -13.95
CA GLY A 638 -23.65 -5.06 -14.39
C GLY A 638 -22.49 -4.16 -13.92
N LYS A 639 -21.41 -4.75 -13.42
CA LYS A 639 -20.19 -4.02 -13.00
C LYS A 639 -19.02 -4.21 -13.97
N PHE A 640 -18.97 -5.34 -14.65
CA PHE A 640 -17.85 -5.78 -15.48
C PHE A 640 -18.33 -6.11 -16.89
N ASP A 641 -17.59 -5.63 -17.88
CA ASP A 641 -17.72 -6.00 -19.29
C ASP A 641 -16.80 -7.21 -19.55
N TRP A 642 -17.40 -8.38 -19.74
CA TRP A 642 -16.68 -9.65 -19.95
C TRP A 642 -16.07 -9.76 -21.34
N THR A 643 -16.62 -9.05 -22.33
CA THR A 643 -16.08 -8.99 -23.69
C THR A 643 -14.83 -8.13 -23.70
N ALA A 644 -14.88 -6.93 -23.11
CA ALA A 644 -13.72 -6.05 -23.00
C ALA A 644 -12.75 -6.46 -21.87
N CYS A 645 -13.15 -7.38 -20.99
CA CYS A 645 -12.45 -7.74 -19.75
C CYS A 645 -12.09 -6.51 -18.89
N ARG A 646 -13.05 -5.59 -18.72
CA ARG A 646 -12.86 -4.30 -18.00
C ARG A 646 -14.07 -3.95 -17.14
N PHE A 647 -13.86 -3.21 -16.06
CA PHE A 647 -14.96 -2.59 -15.34
C PHE A 647 -15.49 -1.37 -16.11
N PHE A 648 -16.80 -1.12 -16.06
CA PHE A 648 -17.37 0.11 -16.61
C PHE A 648 -16.72 1.34 -15.96
N ASP A 649 -16.50 2.42 -16.71
CA ASP A 649 -15.68 3.57 -16.26
C ASP A 649 -16.15 4.16 -14.91
N LYS A 650 -17.47 4.37 -14.74
CA LYS A 650 -18.06 4.86 -13.49
C LYS A 650 -17.80 3.91 -12.30
N VAL A 651 -17.72 2.61 -12.55
CA VAL A 651 -17.43 1.57 -11.54
C VAL A 651 -15.94 1.61 -11.21
N THR A 652 -15.06 1.68 -12.22
CA THR A 652 -13.60 1.78 -12.07
C THR A 652 -13.21 2.95 -11.16
N ASP A 653 -13.76 4.14 -11.39
CA ASP A 653 -13.43 5.33 -10.60
C ASP A 653 -13.79 5.17 -9.11
N ARG A 654 -14.95 4.59 -8.82
CA ARG A 654 -15.43 4.37 -7.44
C ARG A 654 -14.70 3.23 -6.73
N LEU A 655 -14.37 2.15 -7.45
CA LEU A 655 -13.52 1.06 -6.95
C LEU A 655 -12.16 1.61 -6.52
N MET A 656 -11.57 2.48 -7.35
CA MET A 656 -10.26 3.08 -7.10
C MET A 656 -10.30 4.12 -5.98
N ALA A 657 -11.34 4.94 -5.91
CA ALA A 657 -11.52 5.88 -4.80
C ALA A 657 -11.69 5.19 -3.45
N GLY A 658 -12.27 3.99 -3.45
CA GLY A 658 -12.45 3.11 -2.31
C GLY A 658 -11.20 2.35 -1.85
N ASN A 659 -10.16 2.27 -2.67
CA ASN A 659 -8.98 1.45 -2.42
C ASN A 659 -7.99 2.15 -1.48
N ALA A 660 -8.16 1.97 -0.17
CA ALA A 660 -7.29 2.58 0.85
C ALA A 660 -5.84 2.06 0.82
N VAL A 661 -5.59 0.84 0.33
CA VAL A 661 -4.26 0.19 0.30
C VAL A 661 -3.40 0.74 -0.84
N LEU A 662 -3.96 0.86 -2.06
CA LEU A 662 -3.35 1.66 -3.13
C LEU A 662 -3.29 3.15 -2.76
N ARG A 663 -4.02 3.61 -1.74
CA ARG A 663 -3.89 4.96 -1.18
C ARG A 663 -2.92 5.05 -0.01
N LEU A 664 -2.47 3.97 0.62
CA LEU A 664 -1.63 3.98 1.82
C LEU A 664 -0.16 3.75 1.47
N ASP A 665 0.14 2.76 0.63
CA ASP A 665 1.51 2.46 0.18
C ASP A 665 1.98 3.50 -0.86
N TYR A 666 1.05 4.06 -1.62
CA TYR A 666 1.27 4.97 -2.74
C TYR A 666 0.79 6.42 -2.45
N ARG A 667 0.47 6.70 -1.18
CA ARG A 667 -0.24 7.89 -0.64
C ARG A 667 0.35 9.25 -1.04
N ARG A 668 1.66 9.33 -1.22
CA ARG A 668 2.36 10.59 -1.50
C ARG A 668 2.45 10.91 -2.99
N GLN A 669 2.21 9.95 -3.87
CA GLN A 669 2.55 10.06 -5.28
C GLN A 669 1.40 9.66 -6.23
N TRP A 670 0.22 9.24 -5.75
CA TRP A 670 -0.86 8.71 -6.63
C TRP A 670 -1.26 9.65 -7.76
N LYS A 671 -1.37 10.96 -7.49
CA LYS A 671 -1.61 11.94 -8.55
C LYS A 671 -0.48 11.92 -9.59
N ALA A 672 0.79 11.93 -9.14
CA ALA A 672 1.95 11.80 -10.01
C ALA A 672 1.97 10.45 -10.77
N MET A 673 1.56 9.35 -10.15
CA MET A 673 1.46 8.03 -10.79
C MET A 673 0.39 8.02 -11.89
N ARG A 674 -0.78 8.60 -11.60
CA ARG A 674 -1.86 8.75 -12.58
C ARG A 674 -1.38 9.59 -13.77
N ASP A 675 -0.71 10.71 -13.53
CA ASP A 675 -0.25 11.62 -14.58
C ASP A 675 0.87 10.99 -15.44
N VAL A 676 1.86 10.31 -14.82
CA VAL A 676 2.91 9.57 -15.55
C VAL A 676 2.31 8.44 -16.37
N ARG A 677 1.38 7.66 -15.80
CA ARG A 677 0.69 6.59 -16.53
C ARG A 677 -0.15 7.13 -17.69
N ASN A 678 -0.86 8.23 -17.49
CA ASN A 678 -1.65 8.87 -18.55
C ASN A 678 -0.78 9.29 -19.73
N VAL A 679 0.41 9.85 -19.47
CA VAL A 679 1.38 10.14 -20.55
C VAL A 679 1.84 8.88 -21.25
N HIS A 680 2.22 7.83 -20.52
CA HIS A 680 2.65 6.56 -21.13
C HIS A 680 1.56 5.96 -22.03
N TYR A 681 0.31 6.05 -21.62
CA TYR A 681 -0.84 5.56 -22.37
C TYR A 681 -1.09 6.39 -23.65
N ARG A 682 -1.12 7.73 -23.54
CA ARG A 682 -1.28 8.63 -24.69
C ARG A 682 -0.18 8.48 -25.73
N MET A 683 1.07 8.28 -25.28
CA MET A 683 2.22 8.04 -26.17
C MET A 683 2.17 6.65 -26.80
N TRP A 684 1.70 5.64 -26.06
CA TRP A 684 1.48 4.30 -26.63
C TRP A 684 0.40 4.31 -27.71
N GLN A 685 -0.72 5.00 -27.49
CA GLN A 685 -1.78 5.14 -28.49
C GLN A 685 -1.24 5.80 -29.76
N ALA A 686 -0.45 6.87 -29.62
CA ALA A 686 0.22 7.50 -30.75
C ALA A 686 1.15 6.55 -31.48
N ARG A 687 1.90 5.70 -30.77
CA ARG A 687 2.71 4.64 -31.40
C ARG A 687 1.87 3.67 -32.21
N GLY A 688 0.68 3.30 -31.73
CA GLY A 688 -0.25 2.44 -32.44
C GLY A 688 -0.75 3.05 -33.77
N TRP A 689 -0.87 4.38 -33.85
CA TRP A 689 -1.25 5.06 -35.10
C TRP A 689 -0.16 4.97 -36.19
N LEU A 690 1.11 4.86 -35.80
CA LEU A 690 2.25 4.78 -36.73
C LEU A 690 2.05 3.67 -37.77
N GLN A 691 1.62 2.49 -37.32
CA GLN A 691 1.31 1.35 -38.17
C GLN A 691 -0.10 1.42 -38.76
N ARG A 692 -1.12 1.66 -37.94
CA ARG A 692 -2.55 1.62 -38.35
C ARG A 692 -2.88 2.58 -39.50
N HIS A 693 -2.24 3.75 -39.53
CA HIS A 693 -2.50 4.78 -40.55
C HIS A 693 -1.37 4.93 -41.57
N ASN A 694 -0.41 3.99 -41.60
CA ASN A 694 0.78 4.06 -42.46
C ASN A 694 1.44 5.45 -42.43
N VAL A 695 1.77 5.95 -41.24
CA VAL A 695 2.34 7.29 -41.04
C VAL A 695 3.61 7.55 -41.90
N PRO A 696 4.52 6.58 -42.11
CA PRO A 696 5.64 6.76 -43.02
C PRO A 696 5.22 6.86 -44.50
N GLY A 697 4.10 6.29 -44.92
CA GLY A 697 3.62 6.36 -46.32
C GLY A 697 2.57 7.45 -46.59
N ASN A 698 1.89 7.96 -45.56
CA ASN A 698 0.77 8.89 -45.69
C ASN A 698 1.12 10.28 -45.12
N ALA A 699 1.25 11.28 -45.99
CA ALA A 699 1.64 12.64 -45.61
C ALA A 699 0.63 13.33 -44.66
N ALA A 700 -0.67 13.12 -44.86
CA ALA A 700 -1.71 13.69 -44.00
C ALA A 700 -1.67 13.05 -42.59
N ALA A 701 -1.56 11.71 -42.53
CA ALA A 701 -1.40 10.99 -41.27
C ALA A 701 -0.11 11.37 -40.55
N ARG A 702 0.99 11.56 -41.29
CA ARG A 702 2.27 12.01 -40.73
C ARG A 702 2.18 13.40 -40.12
N SER A 703 1.57 14.35 -40.82
CA SER A 703 1.39 15.71 -40.31
C SER A 703 0.50 15.72 -39.06
N ALA A 704 -0.62 15.00 -39.08
CA ALA A 704 -1.51 14.87 -37.92
C ALA A 704 -0.80 14.24 -36.72
N TRP A 705 0.01 13.21 -36.95
CA TRP A 705 0.76 12.50 -35.92
C TRP A 705 1.81 13.38 -35.24
N LEU A 706 2.61 14.11 -36.02
CA LEU A 706 3.60 15.04 -35.47
C LEU A 706 2.95 16.20 -34.71
N GLU A 707 1.82 16.74 -35.21
CA GLU A 707 1.03 17.79 -34.53
C GLU A 707 0.47 17.31 -33.18
N TYR A 708 -0.02 16.07 -33.13
CA TYR A 708 -0.46 15.44 -31.88
C TYR A 708 0.69 15.32 -30.87
N LEU A 709 1.87 14.86 -31.29
CA LEU A 709 3.01 14.69 -30.39
C LEU A 709 3.48 16.04 -29.81
N HIS A 710 3.55 17.10 -30.63
CA HIS A 710 3.84 18.46 -30.14
C HIS A 710 2.82 18.90 -29.09
N SER A 711 1.53 18.74 -29.41
CA SER A 711 0.44 19.18 -28.54
C SER A 711 0.37 18.39 -27.24
N ALA A 712 0.67 17.09 -27.26
CA ALA A 712 0.72 16.25 -26.07
C ALA A 712 1.89 16.63 -25.14
N VAL A 713 3.03 17.05 -25.69
CA VAL A 713 4.15 17.58 -24.90
C VAL A 713 3.80 18.94 -24.28
N VAL A 714 3.26 19.87 -25.07
CA VAL A 714 2.87 21.20 -24.58
C VAL A 714 1.80 21.09 -23.51
N GLU A 715 0.74 20.30 -23.73
CA GLU A 715 -0.33 20.11 -22.74
C GLU A 715 0.20 19.53 -21.42
N ALA A 716 1.13 18.57 -21.49
CA ALA A 716 1.74 17.99 -20.30
C ALA A 716 2.65 19.00 -19.58
N PHE A 717 3.37 19.84 -20.33
CA PHE A 717 4.23 20.91 -19.78
C PHE A 717 3.41 21.93 -19.02
N ASP A 718 2.33 22.45 -19.63
CA ASP A 718 1.46 23.46 -19.04
C ASP A 718 0.88 23.00 -17.71
N ARG A 719 0.44 21.73 -17.66
CA ARG A 719 -0.10 21.12 -16.45
C ARG A 719 0.96 20.93 -15.38
N ASP A 720 2.17 20.51 -15.74
CA ASP A 720 3.24 20.31 -14.77
C ASP A 720 3.76 21.64 -14.18
N VAL A 721 3.84 22.70 -14.99
CA VAL A 721 4.20 24.05 -14.54
C VAL A 721 3.14 24.61 -13.59
N TRP A 722 1.86 24.60 -13.99
CA TRP A 722 0.78 25.13 -13.16
C TRP A 722 0.58 24.33 -11.86
N ARG A 723 0.80 23.01 -11.90
CA ARG A 723 0.78 22.17 -10.70
C ARG A 723 1.89 22.55 -9.71
N GLU A 724 3.05 22.98 -10.19
CA GLU A 724 4.12 23.49 -9.32
C GLU A 724 3.68 24.78 -8.63
N VAL A 725 3.00 25.68 -9.36
CA VAL A 725 2.43 26.92 -8.81
C VAL A 725 1.39 26.63 -7.72
N HIS A 726 0.50 25.66 -7.95
CA HIS A 726 -0.51 25.21 -6.97
C HIS A 726 0.09 24.64 -5.67
N LYS A 727 1.36 24.22 -5.66
CA LYS A 727 2.02 23.82 -4.39
C LYS A 727 2.15 24.99 -3.42
N SER A 728 2.13 26.24 -3.88
CA SER A 728 2.14 27.41 -3.00
C SER A 728 0.94 27.49 -2.08
N LEU A 729 -0.20 26.86 -2.42
CA LEU A 729 -1.38 26.76 -1.54
C LEU A 729 -1.08 26.16 -0.17
N LYS A 730 0.04 25.45 -0.02
CA LYS A 730 0.48 24.82 1.23
C LYS A 730 1.62 25.57 1.93
N TRP A 731 2.05 26.71 1.39
CA TRP A 731 3.13 27.48 1.99
C TRP A 731 2.64 28.20 3.25
N ARG A 732 3.46 28.20 4.30
CA ARG A 732 3.15 28.87 5.57
C ARG A 732 3.03 30.39 5.40
N ALA A 733 3.74 30.95 4.42
CA ALA A 733 3.71 32.37 4.07
C ALA A 733 2.44 32.81 3.30
N GLY A 734 1.53 31.87 3.01
CA GLY A 734 0.37 32.10 2.14
C GLY A 734 0.63 31.71 0.68
N PRO A 735 -0.44 31.51 -0.11
CA PRO A 735 -0.36 31.09 -1.50
C PRO A 735 0.21 32.20 -2.40
N THR A 736 0.97 31.81 -3.42
CA THR A 736 1.47 32.76 -4.42
C THR A 736 0.35 33.21 -5.35
N ILE A 737 -0.64 32.36 -5.61
CA ILE A 737 -1.82 32.67 -6.44
C ILE A 737 -3.01 33.12 -5.59
N ASN A 738 -3.81 34.04 -6.11
CA ASN A 738 -5.02 34.53 -5.44
C ASN A 738 -6.20 33.58 -5.61
N ASP A 739 -7.27 33.79 -4.83
CA ASP A 739 -8.43 32.89 -4.83
C ASP A 739 -9.22 32.90 -6.15
N ALA A 740 -9.27 34.05 -6.84
CA ALA A 740 -9.91 34.14 -8.16
C ALA A 740 -9.16 33.28 -9.21
N ALA A 741 -7.84 33.35 -9.21
CA ALA A 741 -6.98 32.53 -10.07
C ALA A 741 -7.07 31.03 -9.74
N ARG A 742 -7.17 30.71 -8.44
CA ARG A 742 -7.37 29.33 -7.97
C ARG A 742 -8.67 28.73 -8.53
N LEU A 743 -9.75 29.51 -8.59
CA LEU A 743 -11.04 29.07 -9.08
C LEU A 743 -11.11 29.04 -10.62
N ALA A 744 -10.56 30.06 -11.29
CA ALA A 744 -10.58 30.19 -12.73
C ALA A 744 -9.66 29.18 -13.46
N TYR A 745 -8.53 28.81 -12.84
CA TYR A 745 -7.51 27.95 -13.45
C TYR A 745 -7.17 26.73 -12.57
N PRO A 746 -8.02 25.68 -12.59
CA PRO A 746 -7.74 24.42 -11.91
C PRO A 746 -6.52 23.70 -12.51
N GLU A 747 -5.94 22.72 -11.79
CA GLU A 747 -4.78 21.92 -12.26
C GLU A 747 -5.01 21.25 -13.65
N SER A 748 -6.25 21.01 -14.04
CA SER A 748 -6.63 20.45 -15.35
C SER A 748 -6.69 21.49 -16.47
N ARG A 749 -6.84 22.78 -16.14
CA ARG A 749 -7.00 23.88 -17.11
C ARG A 749 -6.05 25.03 -16.75
N PRO A 750 -4.75 24.89 -17.07
CA PRO A 750 -3.76 25.96 -16.83
C PRO A 750 -4.08 27.22 -17.64
N PRO A 751 -3.63 28.40 -17.18
CA PRO A 751 -3.78 29.66 -17.90
C PRO A 751 -2.87 29.71 -19.14
N ILE A 752 -3.14 30.68 -20.01
CA ILE A 752 -2.21 31.06 -21.06
C ILE A 752 -1.00 31.75 -20.41
N TYR A 753 0.21 31.34 -20.78
CA TYR A 753 1.44 31.89 -20.22
C TYR A 753 1.87 33.18 -20.94
N SER A 754 1.08 34.24 -20.76
CA SER A 754 1.40 35.63 -21.15
C SER A 754 1.37 36.56 -19.95
N HIS A 755 2.03 37.72 -20.06
CA HIS A 755 1.99 38.72 -19.00
C HIS A 755 0.55 39.13 -18.68
N ASP A 756 -0.25 39.46 -19.69
CA ASP A 756 -1.64 39.91 -19.51
C ASP A 756 -2.52 38.89 -18.82
N THR A 757 -2.36 37.61 -19.15
CA THR A 757 -3.12 36.55 -18.48
C THR A 757 -2.64 36.35 -17.04
N MET A 758 -1.34 36.47 -16.80
CA MET A 758 -0.71 36.14 -15.51
C MET A 758 -0.71 37.30 -14.50
N ALA A 759 -0.77 38.56 -14.94
CA ALA A 759 -0.64 39.75 -14.12
C ALA A 759 -1.71 39.87 -13.03
N GLY A 760 -2.89 39.26 -13.23
CA GLY A 760 -3.99 39.22 -12.27
C GLY A 760 -4.06 37.94 -11.43
N LEU A 761 -3.11 36.99 -11.56
CA LEU A 761 -3.24 35.67 -10.95
C LEU A 761 -2.58 35.53 -9.58
N PHE A 762 -1.74 36.46 -9.16
CA PHE A 762 -0.93 36.33 -7.96
C PHE A 762 -1.48 37.13 -6.77
N SER A 763 -1.23 36.65 -5.56
CA SER A 763 -1.71 37.23 -4.30
C SER A 763 -0.89 38.46 -3.90
N ASP A 764 -1.61 39.52 -3.48
CA ASP A 764 -1.02 40.68 -2.83
C ASP A 764 -0.66 40.34 -1.38
N HIS A 765 0.62 40.46 -1.03
CA HIS A 765 1.11 40.16 0.31
C HIS A 765 1.65 41.39 1.05
N GLY A 766 1.30 42.62 0.64
CA GLY A 766 1.44 43.82 1.50
C GLY A 766 1.52 45.19 0.80
N LEU A 767 0.60 46.09 1.19
CA LEU A 767 0.49 47.57 1.15
C LEU A 767 0.85 48.37 -0.11
N ARG A 768 1.51 47.80 -1.12
CA ARG A 768 1.73 48.47 -2.41
C ARG A 768 0.98 47.71 -3.50
N VAL A 769 -0.08 48.36 -4.01
CA VAL A 769 -0.99 47.95 -5.08
C VAL A 769 -0.26 47.45 -6.35
N GLU A 770 1.03 47.74 -6.49
CA GLU A 770 1.88 47.37 -7.62
C GLU A 770 2.31 45.87 -7.68
N ARG A 771 2.05 45.03 -6.65
CA ARG A 771 2.65 43.69 -6.52
C ARG A 771 1.71 42.48 -6.65
N THR A 772 0.69 42.56 -7.51
CA THR A 772 -0.18 41.44 -7.89
C THR A 772 0.36 40.57 -9.05
N ARG A 773 1.56 40.88 -9.56
CA ARG A 773 2.12 40.38 -10.82
C ARG A 773 3.13 39.23 -10.63
N PRO A 774 3.39 38.40 -11.68
CA PRO A 774 4.45 37.39 -11.64
C PRO A 774 5.83 38.01 -11.37
N HIS A 775 6.64 37.35 -10.53
CA HIS A 775 8.00 37.79 -10.26
C HIS A 775 8.94 37.38 -11.40
N TYR A 776 9.35 38.33 -12.22
CA TYR A 776 10.30 38.11 -13.31
C TYR A 776 11.74 38.19 -12.83
N THR A 777 12.56 37.26 -13.32
CA THR A 777 14.00 37.24 -13.04
C THR A 777 14.70 38.24 -13.96
N THR A 778 15.45 39.19 -13.39
CA THR A 778 16.22 40.21 -14.13
C THR A 778 17.66 40.31 -13.61
N GLY A 779 18.58 40.78 -14.46
CA GLY A 779 19.95 41.18 -14.08
C GLY A 779 21.09 40.22 -14.48
N ASN A 780 22.33 40.71 -14.32
CA ASN A 780 23.58 40.14 -14.86
C ASN A 780 24.05 38.80 -14.21
N ARG A 781 23.23 38.17 -13.36
CA ARG A 781 23.57 36.92 -12.63
C ARG A 781 22.66 35.73 -12.99
N MET A 782 21.97 35.79 -14.13
CA MET A 782 21.15 34.69 -14.63
C MET A 782 22.03 33.51 -15.08
N ARG A 783 21.65 32.28 -14.69
CA ARG A 783 22.37 31.03 -15.07
C ARG A 783 22.27 30.75 -16.56
N SER A 784 21.10 31.01 -17.14
CA SER A 784 20.82 30.83 -18.55
C SER A 784 20.75 32.21 -19.18
N LEU A 785 21.60 32.46 -20.18
CA LEU A 785 21.74 33.77 -20.82
C LEU A 785 20.87 33.94 -22.06
N CYS A 786 20.36 32.85 -22.66
CA CYS A 786 19.48 32.91 -23.83
C CYS A 786 18.34 31.88 -23.79
N VAL A 787 17.30 32.13 -24.60
CA VAL A 787 16.06 31.32 -24.65
C VAL A 787 16.35 29.87 -25.03
N ARG A 788 17.32 29.62 -25.91
CA ARG A 788 17.71 28.26 -26.31
C ARG A 788 18.24 27.46 -25.13
N THR A 789 19.14 28.04 -24.34
CA THR A 789 19.65 27.37 -23.14
C THR A 789 18.51 27.06 -22.17
N LEU A 790 17.61 28.02 -21.90
CA LEU A 790 16.45 27.79 -21.03
C LEU A 790 15.53 26.67 -21.54
N PHE A 791 15.29 26.59 -22.85
CA PHE A 791 14.51 25.50 -23.44
C PHE A 791 15.18 24.14 -23.24
N GLU A 792 16.48 24.02 -23.51
CA GLU A 792 17.23 22.79 -23.26
C GLU A 792 17.19 22.42 -21.76
N GLU A 793 17.26 23.41 -20.88
CA GLU A 793 17.10 23.20 -19.44
C GLU A 793 15.70 22.68 -19.06
N LEU A 794 14.66 23.02 -19.80
CA LEU A 794 13.29 22.59 -19.51
C LEU A 794 12.97 21.24 -20.18
N PHE A 795 13.28 21.08 -21.46
CA PHE A 795 12.77 20.00 -22.31
C PHE A 795 13.81 18.94 -22.69
N SER A 796 15.11 19.16 -22.51
CA SER A 796 16.13 18.21 -23.01
C SER A 796 16.07 16.87 -22.25
N PRO A 797 15.91 15.72 -22.95
CA PRO A 797 15.83 14.40 -22.34
C PRO A 797 17.21 13.77 -22.08
N LEU A 798 18.27 14.28 -22.70
CA LEU A 798 19.65 13.83 -22.53
C LEU A 798 20.42 14.96 -21.82
N SER A 799 21.17 14.61 -20.78
CA SER A 799 22.17 15.51 -20.20
C SER A 799 23.33 15.67 -21.19
N ARG A 800 23.11 16.41 -22.28
CA ARG A 800 24.18 16.75 -23.23
C ARG A 800 24.97 17.90 -22.66
N HIS A 801 26.27 17.63 -22.49
CA HIS A 801 27.36 18.47 -22.03
C HIS A 801 27.74 18.27 -20.55
N GLY A 802 28.95 17.75 -20.37
CA GLY A 802 29.60 17.40 -19.09
C GLY A 802 29.94 18.56 -18.17
N SER A 803 29.15 19.63 -18.16
CA SER A 803 29.15 20.60 -17.08
C SER A 803 27.71 20.99 -16.76
N VAL A 804 27.39 21.02 -15.47
CA VAL A 804 26.10 21.35 -14.85
C VAL A 804 25.23 20.14 -14.49
N ASP A 805 25.53 19.56 -13.32
CA ASP A 805 24.47 19.44 -12.33
C ASP A 805 23.43 18.34 -12.57
N THR A 806 23.72 17.07 -12.24
CA THR A 806 22.70 15.99 -12.20
C THR A 806 21.43 16.47 -11.50
N ARG A 807 20.35 16.66 -12.27
CA ARG A 807 19.09 17.25 -11.79
C ARG A 807 18.24 16.16 -11.16
N SER A 808 18.25 16.08 -9.83
CA SER A 808 17.53 15.02 -9.12
C SER A 808 16.01 15.14 -9.32
N GLY A 809 15.38 14.13 -9.92
CA GLY A 809 13.92 13.94 -9.89
C GLY A 809 13.10 14.65 -10.97
N TRP A 810 13.72 15.14 -12.05
CA TRP A 810 13.00 15.78 -13.17
C TRP A 810 12.72 14.84 -14.32
N GLU A 811 13.53 13.80 -14.49
CA GLU A 811 13.38 12.80 -15.56
C GLU A 811 12.00 12.12 -15.54
N SER A 812 11.41 11.98 -14.36
CA SER A 812 10.09 11.37 -14.15
C SER A 812 8.91 12.35 -14.30
N ARG A 813 9.12 13.59 -14.74
CA ARG A 813 8.03 14.56 -15.00
C ARG A 813 7.24 14.16 -16.26
N PRO A 814 5.90 14.14 -16.22
CA PRO A 814 5.04 13.81 -17.36
C PRO A 814 5.47 14.42 -18.71
N PHE A 815 5.77 15.71 -18.77
CA PHE A 815 6.15 16.35 -20.05
C PHE A 815 7.52 15.89 -20.58
N ARG A 816 8.50 15.62 -19.71
CA ARG A 816 9.82 15.11 -20.11
C ARG A 816 9.76 13.66 -20.60
N ILE A 817 8.91 12.86 -19.97
CA ILE A 817 8.57 11.52 -20.45
C ILE A 817 7.93 11.61 -21.84
N ALA A 818 6.99 12.54 -22.05
CA ALA A 818 6.36 12.78 -23.34
C ALA A 818 7.39 13.16 -24.43
N VAL A 819 8.34 14.05 -24.13
CA VAL A 819 9.43 14.42 -25.06
C VAL A 819 10.29 13.21 -25.41
N ARG A 820 10.81 12.49 -24.39
CA ARG A 820 11.66 11.32 -24.60
C ARG A 820 10.97 10.26 -25.47
N LEU A 821 9.73 9.89 -25.12
CA LEU A 821 8.97 8.90 -25.87
C LEU A 821 8.65 9.37 -27.31
N SER A 822 8.38 10.66 -27.51
CA SER A 822 8.14 11.22 -28.84
C SER A 822 9.38 11.11 -29.73
N LEU A 823 10.56 11.46 -29.21
CA LEU A 823 11.82 11.31 -29.94
C LEU A 823 12.12 9.85 -30.28
N GLU A 824 12.02 8.94 -29.31
CA GLU A 824 12.21 7.50 -29.54
C GLU A 824 11.27 6.97 -30.63
N MET A 825 9.99 7.36 -30.60
CA MET A 825 9.00 6.97 -31.60
C MET A 825 9.35 7.51 -32.99
N ILE A 826 9.67 8.80 -33.10
CA ILE A 826 10.00 9.42 -34.38
C ILE A 826 11.30 8.86 -34.95
N SER A 827 12.35 8.71 -34.13
CA SER A 827 13.62 8.10 -34.54
C SER A 827 13.39 6.68 -35.09
N SER A 828 12.56 5.88 -34.41
CA SER A 828 12.25 4.52 -34.86
C SER A 828 11.36 4.44 -36.11
N GLY A 829 10.46 5.40 -36.31
CA GLY A 829 9.45 5.34 -37.38
C GLY A 829 9.76 6.17 -38.63
N LEU A 830 10.48 7.29 -38.46
CA LEU A 830 10.78 8.28 -39.51
C LEU A 830 12.28 8.61 -39.62
N GLY A 831 13.13 8.08 -38.72
CA GLY A 831 14.58 8.30 -38.69
C GLY A 831 15.03 9.42 -37.75
N GLU A 832 16.33 9.42 -37.41
CA GLU A 832 16.92 10.36 -36.44
C GLU A 832 16.86 11.82 -36.89
N GLU A 833 17.02 12.11 -38.18
CA GLU A 833 16.90 13.48 -38.71
C GLU A 833 15.48 14.04 -38.54
N ALA A 834 14.45 13.20 -38.69
CA ALA A 834 13.07 13.60 -38.45
C ALA A 834 12.82 13.89 -36.96
N ALA A 835 13.44 13.13 -36.05
CA ALA A 835 13.34 13.37 -34.61
C ALA A 835 14.03 14.68 -34.20
N LYS A 836 15.22 14.96 -34.75
CA LYS A 836 15.93 16.22 -34.57
C LYS A 836 15.10 17.40 -35.10
N ALA A 837 14.57 17.30 -36.31
CA ALA A 837 13.71 18.33 -36.90
C ALA A 837 12.43 18.55 -36.08
N TRP A 838 11.82 17.48 -35.56
CA TRP A 838 10.65 17.58 -34.70
C TRP A 838 10.96 18.29 -33.36
N TYR A 839 12.13 18.05 -32.79
CA TYR A 839 12.59 18.73 -31.57
C TYR A 839 12.86 20.23 -31.79
N GLU A 840 13.47 20.60 -32.92
CA GLU A 840 13.63 22.01 -33.31
C GLU A 840 12.28 22.70 -33.55
N ASN A 841 11.32 21.99 -34.13
CA ASN A 841 9.96 22.48 -34.26
C ASN A 841 9.29 22.65 -32.88
N LEU A 842 9.52 21.74 -31.93
CA LEU A 842 9.03 21.88 -30.56
C LEU A 842 9.58 23.16 -29.90
N PHE A 843 10.88 23.45 -30.05
CA PHE A 843 11.48 24.70 -29.57
C PHE A 843 10.77 25.94 -30.13
N SER A 844 10.57 25.97 -31.44
CA SER A 844 9.90 27.08 -32.14
C SER A 844 8.46 27.24 -31.66
N LEU A 845 7.72 26.14 -31.52
CA LEU A 845 6.33 26.14 -31.04
C LEU A 845 6.22 26.62 -29.59
N VAL A 846 7.12 26.21 -28.69
CA VAL A 846 7.09 26.66 -27.29
C VAL A 846 7.27 28.18 -27.23
N ILE A 847 8.24 28.75 -27.96
CA ILE A 847 8.44 30.20 -28.00
C ILE A 847 7.22 30.94 -28.56
N ALA A 848 6.61 30.40 -29.63
CA ALA A 848 5.43 31.03 -30.24
C ALA A 848 4.17 30.97 -29.38
N THR A 849 4.05 29.97 -28.50
CA THR A 849 2.84 29.72 -27.70
C THR A 849 2.96 30.15 -26.24
N HIS A 850 4.18 30.44 -25.77
CA HIS A 850 4.49 30.82 -24.39
C HIS A 850 5.38 32.06 -24.38
N TRP A 851 4.82 33.21 -24.02
CA TRP A 851 5.61 34.45 -23.88
C TRP A 851 6.26 34.57 -22.49
N VAL A 852 5.78 33.79 -21.53
CA VAL A 852 6.34 33.65 -20.19
C VAL A 852 6.72 32.20 -19.94
N LEU A 853 7.95 31.96 -19.50
CA LEU A 853 8.45 30.62 -19.14
C LEU A 853 8.80 30.54 -17.65
N PRO A 854 8.67 29.36 -17.02
CA PRO A 854 9.09 29.15 -15.63
C PRO A 854 10.62 29.21 -15.51
N TRP A 855 11.12 29.73 -14.37
CA TRP A 855 12.56 29.75 -14.10
C TRP A 855 13.04 28.50 -13.32
N PRO A 856 13.81 27.59 -13.94
CA PRO A 856 14.16 26.29 -13.35
C PRO A 856 15.39 26.31 -12.42
N SER A 857 15.35 25.52 -11.34
CA SER A 857 16.54 25.23 -10.48
C SER A 857 16.99 23.77 -10.58
N ARG A 858 18.04 23.37 -9.85
CA ARG A 858 18.46 21.96 -9.79
C ARG A 858 17.38 21.01 -9.23
N THR A 859 16.48 21.52 -8.39
CA THR A 859 15.53 20.72 -7.62
C THR A 859 14.06 21.08 -7.85
N ALA A 860 13.75 22.24 -8.45
CA ALA A 860 12.37 22.72 -8.63
C ALA A 860 12.10 23.28 -10.03
N LEU A 861 11.02 22.79 -10.66
CA LEU A 861 10.57 23.18 -12.01
C LEU A 861 10.33 24.69 -12.13
N VAL A 862 9.71 25.25 -11.10
CA VAL A 862 9.55 26.70 -10.92
C VAL A 862 10.26 27.07 -9.64
N SER A 863 11.34 27.84 -9.75
CA SER A 863 12.11 28.31 -8.60
C SER A 863 11.31 29.32 -7.78
N SER A 864 11.70 29.51 -6.53
CA SER A 864 11.07 30.52 -5.68
C SER A 864 12.10 31.45 -5.06
N THR A 865 11.69 32.69 -4.81
CA THR A 865 12.49 33.71 -4.13
C THR A 865 12.76 33.30 -2.67
N LYS A 866 13.81 33.87 -2.07
CA LYS A 866 14.11 33.66 -0.64
C LYS A 866 13.09 34.40 0.21
N GLU A 867 12.63 33.76 1.28
CA GLU A 867 11.74 34.34 2.28
C GLU A 867 12.55 35.04 3.38
N CYS A 868 12.17 36.25 3.79
CA CYS A 868 12.84 36.99 4.86
C CYS A 868 11.82 37.71 5.75
N GLY A 869 11.58 37.16 6.94
CA GLY A 869 10.62 37.70 7.91
C GLY A 869 10.97 39.11 8.39
N HIS A 870 12.25 39.47 8.50
CA HIS A 870 12.69 40.80 8.94
C HIS A 870 12.45 41.92 7.90
N ARG A 871 12.36 41.58 6.60
CA ARG A 871 12.13 42.54 5.51
C ARG A 871 10.71 42.48 4.95
N GLY A 872 9.81 41.71 5.58
CA GLY A 872 8.45 41.48 5.07
C GLY A 872 8.38 40.80 3.71
N MET A 873 9.46 40.16 3.24
CA MET A 873 9.53 39.55 1.91
C MET A 873 8.99 38.11 1.96
N ARG A 874 7.83 37.90 1.33
CA ARG A 874 7.21 36.57 1.20
C ARG A 874 7.74 35.85 -0.04
N ARG A 875 7.71 34.51 0.02
CA ARG A 875 8.16 33.64 -1.08
C ARG A 875 7.24 33.78 -2.30
N GLN A 876 7.85 33.96 -3.48
CA GLN A 876 7.15 34.04 -4.79
C GLN A 876 7.80 33.11 -5.81
N HIS A 877 7.01 32.62 -6.77
CA HIS A 877 7.51 31.83 -7.91
C HIS A 877 8.19 32.74 -8.95
N MET A 878 9.29 32.26 -9.51
CA MET A 878 10.13 33.01 -10.45
C MET A 878 9.82 32.64 -11.91
N TRP A 879 9.72 33.66 -12.76
CA TRP A 879 9.37 33.57 -14.18
C TRP A 879 10.38 34.33 -15.04
N VAL A 880 10.33 34.12 -16.35
CA VAL A 880 11.10 34.87 -17.36
C VAL A 880 10.19 35.23 -18.52
N SER A 881 10.22 36.50 -18.93
CA SER A 881 9.64 36.96 -20.19
C SER A 881 10.64 36.67 -21.30
N ILE A 882 10.20 36.05 -22.40
CA ILE A 882 11.08 35.67 -23.53
C ILE A 882 10.99 36.66 -24.71
N ILE A 883 10.32 37.80 -24.52
CA ILE A 883 10.11 38.82 -25.54
C ILE A 883 11.26 39.85 -25.51
N TYR A 884 11.79 40.21 -26.68
CA TYR A 884 12.97 41.05 -26.89
C TYR A 884 12.63 42.49 -27.32
N ARG A 885 13.42 43.48 -26.89
CA ARG A 885 13.41 44.86 -27.41
C ARG A 885 14.72 45.12 -28.16
N PRO A 886 14.71 45.60 -29.43
CA PRO A 886 15.93 46.00 -30.13
C PRO A 886 16.63 47.20 -29.46
N ASP A 887 17.97 47.23 -29.54
CA ASP A 887 18.83 48.27 -28.97
C ASP A 887 18.77 49.62 -29.75
N ASP A 888 18.07 49.71 -30.90
CA ASP A 888 18.10 50.87 -31.82
C ASP A 888 16.84 51.75 -31.81
N CYS A 889 16.53 52.38 -30.67
CA CYS A 889 15.62 53.55 -30.64
C CYS A 889 16.38 54.77 -30.13
N ASP A 890 16.85 55.62 -31.04
CA ASP A 890 17.41 56.93 -30.73
C ASP A 890 16.39 57.80 -29.97
N LEU A 891 16.64 58.05 -28.68
CA LEU A 891 16.02 59.13 -27.92
C LEU A 891 16.67 60.47 -28.29
N GLY A 892 16.45 60.89 -29.53
CA GLY A 892 17.06 62.07 -30.12
C GLY A 892 16.06 63.10 -30.64
N SER A 893 14.89 63.29 -30.01
CA SER A 893 13.99 64.42 -30.34
C SER A 893 12.77 64.47 -29.40
N MET A 894 12.90 65.03 -28.20
CA MET A 894 11.84 65.85 -27.61
C MET A 894 12.46 66.94 -26.75
N THR A 895 12.15 68.17 -27.13
CA THR A 895 12.68 69.43 -26.64
C THR A 895 12.11 69.81 -25.27
N THR A 896 13.03 70.19 -24.37
CA THR A 896 12.95 71.28 -23.38
C THR A 896 11.56 71.90 -23.10
N THR A 897 10.99 71.62 -21.93
CA THR A 897 10.55 72.64 -20.96
C THR A 897 10.47 72.01 -19.57
N GLY A 898 11.13 72.64 -18.60
CA GLY A 898 11.28 72.14 -17.24
C GLY A 898 10.00 72.27 -16.41
N ARG A 899 9.41 71.12 -16.09
CA ARG A 899 8.76 70.80 -14.80
C ARG A 899 8.40 69.32 -14.84
N ALA A 900 8.97 68.52 -13.94
CA ALA A 900 8.55 67.13 -13.78
C ALA A 900 7.08 67.09 -13.35
N PRO A 901 6.16 66.45 -14.11
CA PRO A 901 4.82 66.18 -13.62
C PRO A 901 4.91 64.96 -12.69
N GLU A 902 4.63 65.17 -11.41
CA GLU A 902 4.33 64.10 -10.45
C GLU A 902 2.97 63.47 -10.80
N PHE A 903 2.89 62.53 -11.75
CA PHE A 903 1.71 61.66 -11.88
C PHE A 903 2.07 60.25 -12.37
N TRP A 904 1.45 59.28 -11.70
CA TRP A 904 1.62 57.83 -11.79
C TRP A 904 1.05 57.26 -13.10
N MET A 905 1.58 56.07 -13.50
CA MET A 905 1.15 55.19 -14.60
C MET A 905 -0.16 55.61 -15.32
N ASP A 906 -0.03 56.18 -16.52
CA ASP A 906 -1.12 56.20 -17.50
C ASP A 906 -0.78 55.19 -18.61
N ASP A 907 -1.58 54.13 -18.67
CA ASP A 907 -1.61 53.02 -19.64
C ASP A 907 -1.88 53.47 -21.10
N ARG A 908 -1.63 54.74 -21.47
CA ARG A 908 -1.95 55.27 -22.81
C ARG A 908 -0.78 55.83 -23.61
N ARG A 909 0.44 55.90 -23.04
CA ARG A 909 1.61 56.42 -23.77
C ARG A 909 2.89 55.67 -23.44
N ASN A 910 2.97 54.45 -23.92
CA ASN A 910 4.22 53.84 -24.39
C ASN A 910 3.84 52.71 -25.35
N GLU A 911 3.55 53.10 -26.59
CA GLU A 911 3.62 52.21 -27.75
C GLU A 911 5.07 51.72 -27.87
N LEU A 912 5.37 50.58 -27.24
CA LEU A 912 6.58 49.82 -27.55
C LEU A 912 6.28 48.95 -28.75
N SER A 913 6.79 49.36 -29.91
CA SER A 913 6.59 48.81 -31.26
C SER A 913 7.12 47.37 -31.48
N VAL A 914 7.21 46.54 -30.45
CA VAL A 914 7.62 45.13 -30.57
C VAL A 914 6.47 44.27 -31.08
N THR A 915 5.21 44.65 -30.81
CA THR A 915 4.04 43.99 -31.39
C THR A 915 4.14 43.96 -32.90
N GLN A 916 4.63 45.01 -33.55
CA GLN A 916 4.73 45.04 -35.02
C GLN A 916 5.92 44.26 -35.56
N GLU A 917 7.08 44.22 -34.89
CA GLU A 917 8.25 43.48 -35.39
C GLU A 917 8.21 41.99 -35.04
N LEU A 918 7.76 41.60 -33.85
CA LEU A 918 7.55 40.19 -33.52
C LEU A 918 6.32 39.64 -34.25
N ALA A 919 5.23 40.41 -34.40
CA ALA A 919 4.14 40.03 -35.29
C ALA A 919 4.58 40.00 -36.76
N LYS A 920 5.39 40.94 -37.27
CA LYS A 920 5.95 40.85 -38.65
C LYS A 920 6.88 39.65 -38.81
N ALA A 921 7.77 39.40 -37.85
CA ALA A 921 8.66 38.24 -37.81
C ALA A 921 7.92 36.91 -37.68
N MET A 922 6.78 36.91 -36.99
CA MET A 922 5.87 35.78 -36.86
C MET A 922 4.76 35.79 -37.92
N GLY A 923 4.79 36.67 -38.93
CA GLY A 923 3.78 36.76 -39.99
C GLY A 923 2.32 36.94 -39.49
N LEU A 924 2.12 37.61 -38.37
CA LEU A 924 0.84 37.96 -37.75
C LEU A 924 0.41 39.39 -38.15
N GLU A 925 0.25 39.68 -39.45
CA GLU A 925 -0.13 41.03 -39.93
C GLU A 925 -1.55 41.48 -39.54
N ALA A 926 -2.37 40.57 -39.01
CA ALA A 926 -3.65 40.90 -38.37
C ALA A 926 -3.50 40.65 -36.87
N GLU A 927 -3.97 41.60 -36.05
CA GLU A 927 -4.05 41.41 -34.61
C GLU A 927 -4.56 39.99 -34.31
N PRO A 928 -3.76 39.13 -33.67
CA PRO A 928 -4.21 37.80 -33.34
C PRO A 928 -5.43 37.98 -32.44
N ARG A 929 -6.61 37.55 -32.93
CA ARG A 929 -7.81 37.49 -32.08
C ARG A 929 -7.39 36.77 -30.78
N PRO A 930 -7.73 37.28 -29.59
CA PRO A 930 -7.22 36.79 -28.30
C PRO A 930 -7.37 35.29 -27.98
N ASP A 931 -7.99 34.49 -28.87
CA ASP A 931 -8.26 33.06 -28.70
C ASP A 931 -7.98 32.21 -29.97
N ALA A 932 -7.16 32.68 -30.90
CA ALA A 932 -6.89 31.96 -32.15
C ALA A 932 -6.11 30.65 -31.90
N THR A 933 -6.82 29.51 -31.99
CA THR A 933 -6.21 28.18 -31.99
C THR A 933 -5.74 27.79 -33.39
N LEU A 934 -4.47 27.44 -33.54
CA LEU A 934 -3.85 27.17 -34.84
C LEU A 934 -3.18 25.78 -34.90
N PRO A 935 -3.18 25.10 -36.06
CA PRO A 935 -2.38 23.89 -36.27
C PRO A 935 -0.87 24.21 -36.14
N SER A 936 -0.09 23.28 -35.59
CA SER A 936 1.37 23.45 -35.41
C SER A 936 2.07 23.89 -36.69
N ARG A 937 1.69 23.31 -37.84
CA ARG A 937 2.26 23.65 -39.15
C ARG A 937 2.02 25.11 -39.56
N ALA A 938 0.89 25.70 -39.19
CA ALA A 938 0.55 27.08 -39.53
C ALA A 938 1.42 28.06 -38.73
N ILE A 939 1.62 27.78 -37.43
CA ILE A 939 2.52 28.55 -36.57
C ILE A 939 3.97 28.42 -37.06
N LEU A 940 4.44 27.20 -37.38
CA LEU A 940 5.80 26.98 -37.86
C LEU A 940 6.09 27.64 -39.22
N ARG A 941 5.13 27.66 -40.16
CA ARG A 941 5.28 28.38 -41.44
C ARG A 941 5.44 29.87 -41.22
N ARG A 942 4.65 30.43 -40.30
CA ARG A 942 4.67 31.83 -39.88
C ARG A 942 5.99 32.26 -39.24
N MET A 943 6.71 31.35 -38.58
CA MET A 943 8.01 31.64 -37.97
C MET A 943 9.22 31.52 -38.93
N LYS A 944 9.08 30.90 -40.11
CA LYS A 944 10.21 30.66 -41.03
C LYS A 944 10.74 31.93 -41.73
N THR A 945 10.07 33.07 -41.56
CA THR A 945 10.43 34.35 -42.16
C THR A 945 11.01 35.32 -41.12
N GLY A 946 12.30 35.19 -40.78
CA GLY A 946 13.10 36.37 -40.40
C GLY A 946 13.85 36.43 -39.05
N VAL A 947 13.68 35.51 -38.07
CA VAL A 947 14.33 35.71 -36.74
C VAL A 947 15.27 34.57 -36.33
N GLN A 948 16.51 34.93 -35.94
CA GLN A 948 17.48 34.01 -35.33
C GLN A 948 17.16 33.80 -33.83
N LEU A 949 16.19 32.94 -33.53
CA LEU A 949 15.71 32.65 -32.16
C LEU A 949 16.82 32.24 -31.17
N ASN A 950 17.94 31.70 -31.66
CA ASN A 950 19.07 31.26 -30.83
C ASN A 950 19.89 32.43 -30.24
N LYS A 951 19.68 33.67 -30.72
CA LYS A 951 20.40 34.88 -30.27
C LYS A 951 19.61 35.74 -29.28
N ILE A 952 18.41 35.30 -28.86
CA ILE A 952 17.59 36.04 -27.90
C ILE A 952 18.21 35.91 -26.51
N GLU A 953 18.92 36.94 -26.06
CA GLU A 953 19.51 37.04 -24.72
C GLU A 953 18.51 37.61 -23.70
N PHE A 954 18.56 37.09 -22.47
CA PHE A 954 17.78 37.61 -21.35
C PHE A 954 18.48 38.82 -20.74
N GLY A 955 17.81 39.97 -20.67
CA GLY A 955 18.20 41.03 -19.72
C GLY A 955 18.82 42.32 -20.25
N ARG A 956 18.42 42.86 -21.42
CA ARG A 956 18.67 44.28 -21.75
C ARG A 956 17.43 45.17 -21.80
N ALA A 957 16.23 44.59 -21.79
CA ALA A 957 14.99 45.36 -21.78
C ALA A 957 14.57 45.75 -20.35
N VAL A 958 15.39 46.57 -19.68
CA VAL A 958 15.11 47.11 -18.35
C VAL A 958 15.33 48.61 -18.35
N ALA A 959 14.24 49.37 -18.35
CA ALA A 959 14.31 50.81 -18.15
C ALA A 959 14.55 51.09 -16.65
N PRO A 960 15.61 51.83 -16.28
CA PRO A 960 15.74 52.33 -14.92
C PRO A 960 14.70 53.43 -14.70
N LEU A 961 13.81 53.25 -13.72
CA LEU A 961 12.99 54.33 -13.17
C LEU A 961 13.75 55.02 -12.02
N GLU A 962 13.51 56.32 -11.80
CA GLU A 962 14.19 57.17 -10.80
C GLU A 962 14.12 56.64 -9.34
N CYS A 963 13.31 55.62 -9.08
CA CYS A 963 13.19 54.96 -7.78
C CYS A 963 14.06 53.69 -7.61
N GLY A 964 14.93 53.36 -8.57
CA GLY A 964 15.82 52.18 -8.51
C GLY A 964 15.11 50.84 -8.76
N LEU A 965 13.87 50.86 -9.25
CA LEU A 965 13.12 49.67 -9.65
C LEU A 965 13.35 49.35 -11.13
N VAL A 966 13.66 48.09 -11.40
CA VAL A 966 14.11 47.54 -12.69
C VAL A 966 13.00 46.61 -13.21
N TYR A 967 12.33 47.00 -14.30
CA TYR A 967 11.16 46.26 -14.83
C TYR A 967 11.44 45.63 -16.20
N PRO A 968 11.05 44.36 -16.43
CA PRO A 968 11.12 43.75 -17.75
C PRO A 968 10.06 44.35 -18.69
N VAL A 969 10.42 44.55 -19.95
CA VAL A 969 9.44 44.87 -21.01
C VAL A 969 8.55 43.63 -21.26
N VAL A 970 7.25 43.85 -21.26
CA VAL A 970 6.22 42.81 -21.44
C VAL A 970 5.22 43.28 -22.50
N GLU A 971 4.86 42.41 -23.44
CA GLU A 971 3.84 42.71 -24.46
C GLU A 971 2.42 42.63 -23.88
N LEU A 972 1.53 43.46 -24.44
CA LEU A 972 0.09 43.35 -24.30
C LEU A 972 -0.43 42.31 -25.32
N GLY A 973 -1.28 41.38 -24.87
CA GLY A 973 -1.94 40.35 -25.66
C GLY A 973 -1.78 38.91 -25.15
N THR A 974 -2.25 37.97 -25.97
CA THR A 974 -2.12 36.52 -25.74
C THR A 974 -1.45 35.82 -26.93
N PRO A 975 -0.52 34.87 -26.68
CA PRO A 975 0.07 34.07 -27.74
C PRO A 975 -0.95 33.15 -28.41
N PRO A 976 -0.77 32.81 -29.70
CA PRO A 976 -1.56 31.77 -30.35
C PRO A 976 -1.44 30.45 -29.60
N GLN A 977 -2.52 29.66 -29.59
CA GLN A 977 -2.55 28.37 -28.91
C GLN A 977 -2.55 27.22 -29.91
N LEU A 978 -1.90 26.11 -29.57
CA LEU A 978 -1.97 24.90 -30.38
C LEU A 978 -3.38 24.33 -30.36
N ARG A 979 -3.98 24.17 -31.55
CA ARG A 979 -5.36 23.68 -31.71
C ARG A 979 -5.62 22.37 -30.98
N LEU A 980 -4.69 21.42 -31.03
CA LEU A 980 -4.93 20.12 -30.40
C LEU A 980 -4.73 20.13 -28.88
N VAL A 981 -4.09 21.14 -28.27
CA VAL A 981 -3.85 21.15 -26.80
C VAL A 981 -5.17 21.17 -26.02
N SER A 982 -6.15 21.98 -26.46
CA SER A 982 -7.48 21.99 -25.85
C SER A 982 -8.30 20.76 -26.21
N LEU A 983 -8.10 20.20 -27.42
CA LEU A 983 -8.87 19.07 -27.92
C LEU A 983 -8.43 17.72 -27.37
N ILE A 984 -7.15 17.49 -27.05
CA ILE A 984 -6.68 16.21 -26.50
C ILE A 984 -6.86 16.10 -24.98
N ARG A 985 -7.16 17.23 -24.34
CA ARG A 985 -7.28 17.34 -22.88
C ARG A 985 -8.46 16.50 -22.39
N ASP A 986 -8.22 15.73 -21.34
CA ASP A 986 -9.19 14.86 -20.66
C ASP A 986 -10.01 13.89 -21.54
N LYS A 987 -9.57 13.62 -22.79
CA LYS A 987 -10.19 12.63 -23.68
C LYS A 987 -9.78 11.19 -23.35
N THR A 988 -10.73 10.28 -23.53
CA THR A 988 -10.55 8.83 -23.53
C THR A 988 -9.81 8.34 -24.78
N SER A 989 -9.38 7.08 -24.79
CA SER A 989 -8.71 6.49 -25.96
C SER A 989 -9.60 6.49 -27.20
N ALA A 990 -10.87 6.11 -27.08
CA ALA A 990 -11.79 6.07 -28.21
C ALA A 990 -12.00 7.47 -28.80
N GLU A 991 -12.14 8.47 -27.94
CA GLU A 991 -12.27 9.87 -28.37
C GLU A 991 -10.99 10.41 -29.01
N LEU A 992 -9.81 9.98 -28.56
CA LEU A 992 -8.53 10.33 -29.18
C LEU A 992 -8.33 9.64 -30.53
N ASP A 993 -8.75 8.38 -30.70
CA ASP A 993 -8.72 7.68 -31.99
C ASP A 993 -9.68 8.35 -33.00
N ALA A 994 -10.89 8.73 -32.56
CA ALA A 994 -11.84 9.47 -33.36
C ALA A 994 -11.31 10.86 -33.74
N LEU A 995 -10.75 11.59 -32.77
CA LEU A 995 -10.12 12.89 -33.01
C LEU A 995 -8.96 12.78 -33.99
N PHE A 996 -8.09 11.77 -33.85
CA PHE A 996 -6.97 11.57 -34.75
C PHE A 996 -7.44 11.34 -36.19
N THR A 997 -8.45 10.48 -36.37
CA THR A 997 -9.06 10.23 -37.69
C THR A 997 -9.65 11.51 -38.28
N GLN A 998 -10.37 12.32 -37.49
CA GLN A 998 -10.89 13.62 -37.93
C GLN A 998 -9.78 14.59 -38.34
N VAL A 999 -8.68 14.64 -37.58
CA VAL A 999 -7.53 15.51 -37.89
C VAL A 999 -6.85 15.08 -39.20
N ILE A 1000 -6.75 13.77 -39.48
CA ILE A 1000 -6.27 13.28 -40.78
C ILE A 1000 -7.15 13.81 -41.92
N HIS A 1001 -8.47 13.70 -41.79
CA HIS A 1001 -9.41 14.18 -42.81
C HIS A 1001 -9.35 15.69 -43.03
N LEU A 1002 -9.05 16.47 -41.99
CA LEU A 1002 -8.85 17.93 -42.08
C LEU A 1002 -7.46 18.33 -42.61
N THR A 1003 -6.56 17.36 -42.79
CA THR A 1003 -5.18 17.58 -43.24
C THR A 1003 -5.00 17.22 -44.72
N ILE A 1004 -5.88 16.36 -45.26
CA ILE A 1004 -6.14 16.18 -46.70
C ILE A 1004 -6.77 17.47 -47.23
#